data_AF-A0A074SE01-F1
#
_entry.id   AF-A0A074SE01-F1
#
_cell.length_a   1.000
_cell.length_b   1.000
_cell.length_c   1.000
_cell.angle_alpha   90.00
_cell.angle_beta   90.00
_cell.angle_gamma   90.00
#
_symmetry.space_group_name_H-M   'P 1'
#
loop_
_entity.id
_entity.type
_entity.pdbx_description
1 polymer ?
#
loop_
_entity_poly.entity_id
_entity_poly.type
_entity_poly.pdbx_seq_one_letter_code
_entity_poly.pdbx_strand_id
1 'polypeptide(L)'
;MADKAVDQNTAHHQLLAFHFTSTMARPDSRRDHPLAKGAPVVEETLTNPPSSHIAGIALAALAIGAIGYTSAGFINSGIDKLLVPPTAPTESLSHSSNSVVNLGYASYRGLWNETVPGVISWLGVPYAQPPRRFRAAQPLDETPREHNVTDLVQYPPFCIQGWAPWVGSEDRGGAGSEDCLAMNIYAPKTATNTSSLPVLVYIHGGGYHNGNPRAWPFDNWVERSSVPFVAVSIYYRLSSLGFLAAPEAPDKGVHAGEDPELLLNAGLHDQRTALRFVQRHIRSFGGDPERVTLLGQSAGAASIGSHIVAQNDNPDEKLFHRAVLQSWYRAPLLNPTDRKATWNHLTNRVGCSSWSWTISRNLQCLREVDYVKLIQAADEGMAKHPHNTDWMWQPVIDNRLFSDIPSRLIHTHSPIDVIVGHPTHDSVLRNAPFAQLARATYTKLTSRDVHMLENAYSQSNIAPDDVAEVAMSEAMFRCSSHFIGNIQGARVYAYRFDEPDPANYARAGHSAENYILFEGTRTGSNGSVTFNPLTPPQRVLSDEVISYFVNFAATGNPNAPHSVTNNAQATLAHAPDAHEHTSPRWPTYKTGKRIVFRAPGGGTGANRGVPGGSHIEELDEGEMARCKLWESLMDAIRV
;
A
#
# COMPACT_ATOMS: atom_id res chain seq x y z
N MET A 1 57.74 -2.04 -24.48
CA MET A 1 59.22 -1.93 -24.63
C MET A 1 59.54 -0.46 -24.48
N ALA A 2 60.26 0.06 -23.49
CA ALA A 2 61.07 -0.47 -22.39
C ALA A 2 60.95 0.56 -21.23
N ASP A 3 60.59 0.14 -20.01
CA ASP A 3 61.46 -0.03 -18.81
C ASP A 3 62.11 1.28 -18.31
N LYS A 4 62.15 1.66 -17.02
CA LYS A 4 61.72 1.08 -15.72
C LYS A 4 62.03 2.09 -14.58
N ALA A 5 61.20 2.07 -13.51
CA ALA A 5 61.52 2.24 -12.07
C ALA A 5 62.13 3.59 -11.56
N VAL A 6 61.85 4.15 -10.37
CA VAL A 6 61.90 3.61 -8.97
C VAL A 6 61.21 4.60 -7.97
N ASP A 7 60.59 4.04 -6.91
CA ASP A 7 60.23 4.49 -5.51
C ASP A 7 59.93 5.96 -5.14
N GLN A 8 58.85 6.32 -4.41
CA GLN A 8 58.30 5.98 -3.05
C GLN A 8 58.81 6.84 -1.85
N ASN A 9 57.82 7.25 -1.01
CA ASN A 9 57.84 7.76 0.38
C ASN A 9 58.27 9.24 0.63
N THR A 10 57.65 10.05 1.51
CA THR A 10 57.03 9.78 2.83
C THR A 10 56.20 10.99 3.37
N ALA A 11 55.18 10.71 4.20
CA ALA A 11 54.67 11.43 5.38
C ALA A 11 54.09 12.87 5.33
N HIS A 12 52.84 13.08 5.80
CA HIS A 12 52.55 13.53 7.19
C HIS A 12 51.04 13.76 7.47
N HIS A 13 50.58 13.21 8.60
CA HIS A 13 49.33 13.54 9.29
C HIS A 13 49.39 14.93 9.95
N GLN A 14 48.29 15.70 9.90
CA GLN A 14 47.91 16.63 10.96
C GLN A 14 46.39 16.61 11.20
N LEU A 15 46.03 16.30 12.45
CA LEU A 15 44.71 16.52 13.03
C LEU A 15 44.52 18.01 13.32
N LEU A 16 43.30 18.51 13.14
CA LEU A 16 42.79 19.71 13.83
C LEU A 16 41.44 19.39 14.44
N ALA A 17 41.39 19.42 15.77
CA ALA A 17 40.20 19.36 16.58
C ALA A 17 39.65 20.77 16.79
N PHE A 18 38.33 20.95 16.73
CA PHE A 18 37.63 22.07 17.37
C PHE A 18 36.45 21.53 18.16
N HIS A 19 36.48 21.81 19.47
CA HIS A 19 35.39 21.62 20.42
C HIS A 19 34.32 22.70 20.23
N PHE A 20 33.04 22.31 20.25
CA PHE A 20 31.94 23.17 20.67
C PHE A 20 31.09 22.43 21.70
N THR A 21 30.96 23.05 22.86
CA THR A 21 30.16 22.65 24.02
C THR A 21 28.67 22.76 23.71
N SER A 22 27.93 21.66 23.83
CA SER A 22 26.47 21.63 23.77
C SER A 22 25.88 21.83 25.17
N THR A 23 25.15 22.94 25.34
CA THR A 23 24.16 23.11 26.41
C THR A 23 22.90 22.33 26.04
N MET A 24 22.62 21.25 26.76
CA MET A 24 21.39 20.45 26.59
C MET A 24 20.17 21.24 27.07
N ALA A 25 19.27 21.59 26.14
CA ALA A 25 17.87 21.85 26.45
C ALA A 25 17.09 20.54 26.24
N ARG A 26 16.37 20.10 27.29
CA ARG A 26 15.53 18.88 27.28
C ARG A 26 14.33 19.06 26.31
N PRO A 27 14.03 18.10 25.42
CA PRO A 27 12.72 18.02 24.78
C PRO A 27 11.71 17.38 25.75
N ASP A 28 10.51 17.95 25.81
CA ASP A 28 9.35 17.42 26.55
C ASP A 28 8.86 16.13 25.88
N SER A 29 9.08 14.99 26.55
CA SER A 29 8.85 13.63 26.04
C SER A 29 7.38 13.15 26.21
N ARG A 30 6.40 14.03 25.99
CA ARG A 30 4.98 13.68 26.14
C ARG A 30 4.27 13.66 24.80
N ARG A 31 4.63 12.71 23.93
CA ARG A 31 3.80 12.23 22.81
C ARG A 31 4.42 11.03 22.05
N ASP A 32 5.01 10.07 22.76
CA ASP A 32 5.43 8.79 22.15
C ASP A 32 4.25 7.82 22.06
N HIS A 33 3.94 7.36 20.84
CA HIS A 33 2.81 6.49 20.52
C HIS A 33 3.00 5.06 21.10
N PRO A 34 2.12 4.54 21.99
CA PRO A 34 2.36 3.26 22.68
C PRO A 34 2.22 1.99 21.82
N LEU A 35 1.53 2.03 20.68
CA LEU A 35 1.23 0.81 19.89
C LEU A 35 2.38 0.32 18.99
N ALA A 36 3.57 0.91 19.09
CA ALA A 36 4.76 0.55 18.31
C ALA A 36 5.81 -0.27 19.08
N LYS A 37 5.59 -0.60 20.36
CA LYS A 37 6.54 -1.40 21.15
C LYS A 37 6.24 -2.90 21.03
N GLY A 38 6.78 -3.52 19.98
CA GLY A 38 7.09 -4.96 20.04
C GLY A 38 8.26 -5.17 21.01
N ALA A 39 8.12 -6.08 21.97
CA ALA A 39 9.19 -6.43 22.89
C ALA A 39 10.38 -7.06 22.12
N PRO A 40 11.64 -6.68 22.41
CA PRO A 40 12.80 -7.29 21.76
C PRO A 40 13.01 -8.71 22.31
N VAL A 41 13.15 -9.68 21.41
CA VAL A 41 13.69 -11.00 21.73
C VAL A 41 15.20 -10.83 21.96
N VAL A 42 15.68 -11.33 23.10
CA VAL A 42 17.10 -11.34 23.47
C VAL A 42 17.80 -12.37 22.58
N GLU A 43 18.68 -11.90 21.70
CA GLU A 43 19.59 -12.75 20.93
C GLU A 43 20.95 -12.74 21.62
N GLU A 44 21.37 -13.91 22.12
CA GLU A 44 22.66 -14.11 22.76
C GLU A 44 23.79 -14.03 21.73
N THR A 45 24.68 -13.07 21.93
CA THR A 45 25.89 -12.83 21.13
C THR A 45 26.87 -13.99 21.25
N LEU A 46 27.27 -14.57 20.11
CA LEU A 46 28.54 -15.28 19.97
C LEU A 46 29.38 -14.65 18.85
N THR A 47 30.63 -14.37 19.21
CA THR A 47 31.62 -13.53 18.53
C THR A 47 32.29 -14.20 17.31
N ASN A 48 32.49 -13.44 16.23
CA ASN A 48 33.45 -13.65 15.13
C ASN A 48 34.92 -13.59 15.62
N PRO A 49 36.00 -14.00 14.87
CA PRO A 49 36.23 -13.84 13.40
C PRO A 49 37.19 -14.91 12.76
N PRO A 50 37.93 -14.71 11.63
CA PRO A 50 37.76 -13.91 10.40
C PRO A 50 37.90 -14.70 9.05
N SER A 51 37.63 -13.97 7.97
CA SER A 51 37.78 -14.20 6.51
C SER A 51 38.99 -14.97 5.94
N SER A 52 38.79 -15.70 4.82
CA SER A 52 39.59 -15.59 3.58
C SER A 52 39.00 -16.38 2.39
N HIS A 53 39.41 -15.97 1.19
CA HIS A 53 38.96 -16.37 -0.16
C HIS A 53 39.54 -17.72 -0.67
N ILE A 54 38.78 -18.38 -1.57
CA ILE A 54 39.16 -19.30 -2.68
C ILE A 54 39.66 -20.72 -2.32
N ALA A 55 38.89 -21.76 -2.69
CA ALA A 55 39.26 -22.82 -3.66
C ALA A 55 38.39 -24.11 -3.56
N GLY A 56 37.82 -24.49 -4.72
CA GLY A 56 37.60 -25.82 -5.30
C GLY A 56 37.51 -27.14 -4.49
N ILE A 57 36.48 -27.91 -4.89
CA ILE A 57 36.48 -29.35 -5.23
C ILE A 57 36.23 -30.39 -4.11
N ALA A 58 35.21 -31.24 -4.38
CA ALA A 58 35.02 -32.65 -3.97
C ALA A 58 34.78 -32.98 -2.49
N LEU A 59 34.16 -34.08 -2.08
CA LEU A 59 33.21 -35.07 -2.61
C LEU A 59 33.02 -36.06 -1.44
N ALA A 60 31.77 -36.50 -1.17
CA ALA A 60 31.42 -37.74 -0.44
C ALA A 60 31.89 -37.87 1.04
N ALA A 61 31.35 -38.72 1.91
CA ALA A 61 30.10 -39.45 2.10
C ALA A 61 30.30 -40.25 3.41
N LEU A 62 29.22 -40.46 4.18
CA LEU A 62 29.02 -41.59 5.13
C LEU A 62 29.99 -41.62 6.36
N ALA A 63 29.65 -42.12 7.55
CA ALA A 63 28.65 -43.08 7.96
C ALA A 63 28.55 -43.15 9.50
N ILE A 64 27.36 -43.52 9.98
CA ILE A 64 27.07 -44.49 11.06
C ILE A 64 27.39 -44.13 12.52
N GLY A 65 26.36 -44.26 13.36
CA GLY A 65 26.50 -44.48 14.80
C GLY A 65 25.20 -44.41 15.59
N ALA A 66 24.22 -45.27 15.28
CA ALA A 66 23.05 -45.52 16.13
C ALA A 66 23.36 -46.57 17.22
N ILE A 67 22.46 -46.66 18.22
CA ILE A 67 22.27 -47.60 19.34
C ILE A 67 22.38 -46.83 20.68
N GLY A 68 21.44 -46.87 21.62
CA GLY A 68 20.26 -47.73 21.79
C GLY A 68 19.47 -47.31 23.04
N TYR A 69 18.32 -47.95 23.19
CA TYR A 69 17.17 -47.61 24.03
C TYR A 69 17.28 -48.03 25.52
N THR A 70 16.42 -47.40 26.32
CA THR A 70 15.81 -47.79 27.62
C THR A 70 16.62 -47.78 28.92
N SER A 71 16.19 -46.93 29.87
CA SER A 71 15.58 -47.39 31.13
C SER A 71 14.86 -46.23 31.84
N ALA A 72 13.68 -46.52 32.37
CA ALA A 72 12.83 -45.62 33.14
C ALA A 72 13.35 -45.47 34.58
N GLY A 73 13.18 -44.28 35.16
CA GLY A 73 13.48 -44.04 36.58
C GLY A 73 13.20 -42.58 36.96
N PHE A 74 12.06 -42.37 37.59
CA PHE A 74 11.54 -41.10 38.10
C PHE A 74 12.54 -40.32 38.98
N ILE A 75 12.73 -39.03 38.69
CA ILE A 75 12.83 -37.97 39.70
C ILE A 75 11.97 -36.80 39.21
N ASN A 76 10.85 -36.60 39.90
CA ASN A 76 9.97 -35.45 39.79
C ASN A 76 10.30 -34.50 40.95
N SER A 77 10.72 -33.26 40.66
CA SER A 77 10.42 -32.07 41.46
C SER A 77 11.18 -30.86 40.89
N GLY A 78 10.47 -29.89 40.30
CA GLY A 78 11.06 -28.55 40.11
C GLY A 78 10.54 -27.64 39.00
N ILE A 79 9.59 -28.05 38.16
CA ILE A 79 8.98 -27.16 37.15
C ILE A 79 7.53 -26.92 37.51
N ASP A 80 7.32 -26.10 38.53
CA ASP A 80 6.06 -25.42 38.81
C ASP A 80 6.39 -24.22 39.69
N LYS A 81 6.98 -23.17 39.09
CA LYS A 81 7.07 -21.79 39.61
C LYS A 81 7.87 -20.86 38.70
N LEU A 82 7.54 -20.79 37.40
CA LEU A 82 8.07 -19.73 36.51
C LEU A 82 7.10 -19.40 35.36
N LEU A 83 5.79 -19.48 35.61
CA LEU A 83 4.75 -18.92 34.75
C LEU A 83 3.78 -18.12 35.61
N VAL A 84 4.24 -16.98 36.12
CA VAL A 84 3.36 -15.87 36.47
C VAL A 84 3.80 -14.72 35.57
N PRO A 85 3.02 -14.35 34.53
CA PRO A 85 3.30 -13.13 33.79
C PRO A 85 3.25 -11.95 34.78
N PRO A 86 4.12 -10.94 34.65
CA PRO A 86 3.99 -9.75 35.47
C PRO A 86 2.60 -9.17 35.22
N THR A 87 1.79 -9.11 36.28
CA THR A 87 0.53 -8.38 36.29
C THR A 87 0.85 -6.93 35.94
N ALA A 88 0.59 -6.56 34.69
CA ALA A 88 0.54 -5.16 34.30
C ALA A 88 -0.47 -4.46 35.22
N PRO A 89 -0.21 -3.21 35.64
CA PRO A 89 -1.20 -2.42 36.35
C PRO A 89 -2.46 -2.43 35.50
N THR A 90 -3.55 -2.95 36.06
CA THR A 90 -4.86 -2.85 35.45
C THR A 90 -5.25 -1.39 35.55
N GLU A 91 -4.82 -0.58 34.60
CA GLU A 91 -5.45 0.72 34.36
C GLU A 91 -6.93 0.42 34.17
N SER A 92 -7.74 0.95 35.08
CA SER A 92 -9.18 0.85 34.99
C SER A 92 -9.61 1.53 33.69
N LEU A 93 -9.81 0.75 32.63
CA LEU A 93 -10.47 1.20 31.41
C LEU A 93 -11.79 1.82 31.85
N SER A 94 -11.91 3.14 31.80
CA SER A 94 -13.19 3.79 32.10
C SER A 94 -14.19 3.35 31.03
N HIS A 95 -15.21 2.60 31.44
CA HIS A 95 -16.18 2.00 30.53
C HIS A 95 -17.20 3.06 30.10
N SER A 96 -16.90 3.80 29.05
CA SER A 96 -17.92 4.60 28.36
C SER A 96 -18.80 3.67 27.52
N SER A 97 -20.12 3.71 27.71
CA SER A 97 -21.09 3.03 26.84
C SER A 97 -20.95 3.42 25.37
N ASN A 98 -20.34 4.59 25.08
CA ASN A 98 -20.20 5.12 23.72
C ASN A 98 -19.10 4.44 22.90
N SER A 99 -18.29 3.53 23.47
CA SER A 99 -17.33 2.75 22.68
C SER A 99 -17.92 1.45 22.11
N VAL A 100 -19.17 1.12 22.47
CA VAL A 100 -19.86 -0.08 21.96
C VAL A 100 -20.77 0.30 20.81
N VAL A 101 -20.58 -0.35 19.66
CA VAL A 101 -21.48 -0.29 18.50
C VAL A 101 -22.26 -1.60 18.40
N ASN A 102 -23.54 -1.52 18.05
CA ASN A 102 -24.41 -2.69 17.88
C ASN A 102 -24.90 -2.76 16.42
N LEU A 103 -24.68 -3.88 15.76
CA LEU A 103 -25.07 -4.17 14.37
C LEU A 103 -26.30 -5.09 14.27
N GLY A 104 -26.96 -5.37 15.40
CA GLY A 104 -28.08 -6.31 15.52
C GLY A 104 -27.64 -7.76 15.68
N TYR A 105 -26.68 -8.22 14.87
CA TYR A 105 -26.16 -9.59 14.93
C TYR A 105 -24.85 -9.71 15.75
N ALA A 106 -24.19 -8.58 16.01
CA ALA A 106 -22.95 -8.48 16.77
C ALA A 106 -22.82 -7.10 17.43
N SER A 107 -22.08 -7.03 18.53
CA SER A 107 -21.74 -5.78 19.22
C SER A 107 -20.24 -5.72 19.44
N TYR A 108 -19.64 -4.57 19.14
CA TYR A 108 -18.19 -4.38 19.20
C TYR A 108 -17.80 -3.22 20.11
N ARG A 109 -16.91 -3.47 21.06
CA ARG A 109 -16.27 -2.42 21.85
C ARG A 109 -14.97 -1.99 21.16
N GLY A 110 -14.88 -0.71 20.83
CA GLY A 110 -13.68 -0.11 20.24
C GLY A 110 -12.66 0.33 21.28
N LEU A 111 -11.42 0.50 20.83
CA LEU A 111 -10.34 1.10 21.60
C LEU A 111 -10.59 2.60 21.76
N TRP A 112 -10.49 3.06 23.01
CA TRP A 112 -10.33 4.46 23.37
C TRP A 112 -9.07 4.58 24.23
N ASN A 113 -8.22 5.56 23.95
CA ASN A 113 -7.05 5.85 24.76
C ASN A 113 -6.81 7.37 24.87
N GLU A 114 -5.97 7.79 25.81
CA GLU A 114 -5.71 9.21 26.09
C GLU A 114 -4.83 9.90 25.04
N THR A 115 -4.17 9.16 24.15
CA THR A 115 -3.28 9.72 23.13
C THR A 115 -4.06 10.37 21.98
N VAL A 116 -5.22 9.79 21.65
CA VAL A 116 -6.18 10.29 20.64
C VAL A 116 -7.58 10.36 21.28
N PRO A 117 -7.77 11.26 22.26
CA PRO A 117 -8.93 11.23 23.16
C PRO A 117 -10.26 11.50 22.46
N GLY A 118 -10.25 12.10 21.27
CA GLY A 118 -11.38 12.40 20.42
C GLY A 118 -11.80 11.26 19.48
N VAL A 119 -11.14 10.09 19.51
CA VAL A 119 -11.38 8.98 18.57
C VAL A 119 -11.76 7.68 19.27
N ILE A 120 -12.65 6.90 18.65
CA ILE A 120 -12.85 5.47 18.93
C ILE A 120 -12.38 4.66 17.73
N SER A 121 -11.56 3.64 17.98
CA SER A 121 -10.98 2.77 16.96
C SER A 121 -11.46 1.34 17.14
N TRP A 122 -12.29 0.82 16.23
CA TRP A 122 -12.63 -0.61 16.17
C TRP A 122 -11.64 -1.30 15.24
N LEU A 123 -10.70 -2.02 15.84
CA LEU A 123 -9.60 -2.68 15.12
C LEU A 123 -9.95 -4.15 14.88
N GLY A 124 -10.14 -4.54 13.61
CA GLY A 124 -10.43 -5.92 13.24
C GLY A 124 -11.90 -6.31 13.18
N VAL A 125 -12.78 -5.41 12.71
CA VAL A 125 -14.19 -5.73 12.41
C VAL A 125 -14.23 -6.73 11.25
N PRO A 126 -14.74 -7.98 11.43
CA PRO A 126 -14.83 -8.94 10.34
C PRO A 126 -15.89 -8.48 9.34
N TYR A 127 -15.60 -8.59 8.04
CA TYR A 127 -16.56 -8.26 6.97
C TYR A 127 -17.00 -9.47 6.15
N ALA A 128 -16.35 -10.61 6.38
CA ALA A 128 -16.65 -11.89 5.74
C ALA A 128 -16.21 -13.03 6.67
N GLN A 129 -16.66 -14.25 6.36
CA GLN A 129 -16.14 -15.47 6.97
C GLN A 129 -14.67 -15.69 6.58
N PRO A 130 -13.91 -16.48 7.37
CA PRO A 130 -12.57 -16.92 6.98
C PRO A 130 -12.55 -17.46 5.55
N PRO A 131 -11.63 -17.01 4.69
CA PRO A 131 -11.70 -17.29 3.26
C PRO A 131 -11.45 -18.75 2.95
N ARG A 132 -12.28 -19.31 2.06
CA ARG A 132 -11.94 -20.52 1.34
C ARG A 132 -10.92 -20.15 0.27
N ARG A 133 -9.76 -20.83 0.24
CA ARG A 133 -8.70 -20.56 -0.75
C ARG A 133 -9.24 -20.50 -2.17
N PHE A 134 -8.84 -19.42 -2.85
CA PHE A 134 -9.14 -19.14 -4.26
C PHE A 134 -10.63 -18.95 -4.60
N ARG A 135 -11.53 -18.92 -3.62
CA ARG A 135 -12.98 -18.73 -3.83
C ARG A 135 -13.46 -17.37 -3.32
N ALA A 136 -14.70 -17.04 -3.64
CA ALA A 136 -15.39 -15.89 -3.08
C ALA A 136 -15.42 -15.94 -1.54
N ALA A 137 -15.15 -14.81 -0.90
CA ALA A 137 -15.41 -14.62 0.52
C ALA A 137 -16.91 -14.85 0.79
N GLN A 138 -17.23 -15.56 1.87
CA GLN A 138 -18.62 -15.85 2.22
C GLN A 138 -19.16 -14.76 3.15
N PRO A 139 -20.43 -14.37 3.00
CA PRO A 139 -21.05 -13.39 3.88
C PRO A 139 -21.11 -13.89 5.32
N LEU A 140 -21.10 -12.96 6.27
CA LEU A 140 -21.40 -13.25 7.66
C LEU A 140 -22.87 -13.62 7.83
N ASP A 141 -23.18 -14.43 8.85
CA ASP A 141 -24.57 -14.57 9.30
C ASP A 141 -24.96 -13.33 10.11
N GLU A 142 -25.63 -12.40 9.43
CA GLU A 142 -26.11 -11.13 9.96
C GLU A 142 -27.53 -11.23 10.55
N THR A 143 -28.05 -12.44 10.79
CA THR A 143 -29.36 -12.62 11.46
C THR A 143 -29.30 -12.04 12.87
N PRO A 144 -30.21 -11.12 13.24
CA PRO A 144 -30.26 -10.57 14.60
C PRO A 144 -30.42 -11.67 15.64
N ARG A 145 -29.58 -11.63 16.68
CA ARG A 145 -29.54 -12.63 17.73
C ARG A 145 -28.95 -12.05 19.01
N GLU A 146 -29.18 -12.70 20.14
CA GLU A 146 -28.44 -12.40 21.35
C GLU A 146 -26.96 -12.77 21.18
N HIS A 147 -26.09 -11.89 21.67
CA HIS A 147 -24.65 -12.03 21.54
C HIS A 147 -23.95 -11.27 22.65
N ASN A 148 -22.72 -11.69 22.96
CA ASN A 148 -21.83 -10.93 23.84
C ASN A 148 -21.17 -9.79 23.06
N VAL A 149 -20.71 -8.77 23.79
CA VAL A 149 -19.87 -7.71 23.23
C VAL A 149 -18.47 -8.27 22.98
N THR A 150 -17.97 -8.11 21.76
CA THR A 150 -16.59 -8.48 21.38
C THR A 150 -15.69 -7.26 21.42
N ASP A 151 -14.54 -7.36 22.09
CA ASP A 151 -13.56 -6.27 22.14
C ASP A 151 -12.71 -6.27 20.87
N LEU A 152 -12.73 -5.14 20.14
CA LEU A 152 -11.96 -4.90 18.91
C LEU A 152 -10.90 -3.82 19.17
N VAL A 153 -10.01 -4.12 20.10
CA VAL A 153 -9.01 -3.18 20.63
C VAL A 153 -7.57 -3.45 20.14
N GLN A 154 -7.40 -4.44 19.26
CA GLN A 154 -6.11 -4.83 18.69
C GLN A 154 -6.25 -5.05 17.19
N TYR A 155 -5.22 -4.67 16.42
CA TYR A 155 -5.21 -4.96 14.99
C TYR A 155 -5.30 -6.46 14.72
N PRO A 156 -6.08 -6.88 13.71
CA PRO A 156 -6.14 -8.28 13.33
C PRO A 156 -4.83 -8.73 12.66
N PRO A 157 -4.58 -10.04 12.55
CA PRO A 157 -3.56 -10.56 11.65
C PRO A 157 -3.73 -10.01 10.23
N PHE A 158 -2.62 -9.60 9.59
CA PHE A 158 -2.65 -9.17 8.19
C PHE A 158 -2.70 -10.37 7.26
N CYS A 159 -3.22 -10.15 6.04
CA CYS A 159 -3.29 -11.19 5.02
C CYS A 159 -1.90 -11.66 4.62
N ILE A 160 -1.76 -12.96 4.32
CA ILE A 160 -0.49 -13.53 3.86
C ILE A 160 0.09 -12.74 2.69
N GLN A 161 1.35 -12.31 2.84
CA GLN A 161 2.08 -11.48 1.88
C GLN A 161 3.10 -12.33 1.12
N GLY A 162 3.33 -12.00 -0.16
CA GLY A 162 4.49 -12.47 -0.92
C GLY A 162 5.71 -11.60 -0.72
N TRP A 163 6.86 -12.08 -1.22
CA TRP A 163 8.09 -11.31 -1.31
C TRP A 163 7.92 -10.09 -2.22
N ALA A 164 8.53 -8.97 -1.85
CA ALA A 164 8.56 -7.77 -2.67
C ALA A 164 9.99 -7.22 -2.83
N PRO A 165 10.49 -7.02 -4.06
CA PRO A 165 11.86 -6.56 -4.29
C PRO A 165 12.15 -5.15 -3.74
N TRP A 166 11.12 -4.33 -3.56
CA TRP A 166 11.23 -2.98 -2.99
C TRP A 166 11.28 -2.94 -1.45
N VAL A 167 11.04 -4.07 -0.77
CA VAL A 167 11.08 -4.12 0.71
C VAL A 167 12.43 -4.56 1.24
N GLY A 168 13.12 -5.45 0.53
CA GLY A 168 14.48 -5.87 0.86
C GLY A 168 14.80 -7.30 0.44
N SER A 169 16.09 -7.63 0.39
CA SER A 169 16.57 -8.97 0.02
C SER A 169 16.38 -10.04 1.11
N GLU A 170 16.08 -9.62 2.34
CA GLU A 170 15.87 -10.51 3.48
C GLU A 170 14.41 -10.97 3.61
N ASP A 171 13.47 -10.31 2.94
CA ASP A 171 12.09 -10.75 2.89
C ASP A 171 11.98 -12.09 2.14
N ARG A 172 11.22 -13.03 2.71
CA ARG A 172 11.03 -14.38 2.18
C ARG A 172 9.57 -14.68 1.82
N GLY A 173 8.66 -13.71 1.99
CA GLY A 173 7.24 -13.92 1.81
C GLY A 173 6.65 -14.94 2.81
N GLY A 174 5.34 -15.15 2.74
CA GLY A 174 4.60 -16.14 3.52
C GLY A 174 4.19 -15.67 4.92
N ALA A 175 4.50 -14.44 5.34
CA ALA A 175 4.06 -13.90 6.63
C ALA A 175 2.60 -13.46 6.57
N GLY A 176 1.81 -13.74 7.61
CA GLY A 176 0.41 -13.33 7.76
C GLY A 176 -0.51 -14.49 8.14
N SER A 177 -1.81 -14.27 8.01
CA SER A 177 -2.88 -15.26 8.25
C SER A 177 -3.79 -15.39 7.01
N GLU A 178 -4.33 -16.59 6.77
CA GLU A 178 -5.45 -16.76 5.82
C GLU A 178 -6.74 -16.16 6.36
N ASP A 179 -6.98 -16.27 7.67
CA ASP A 179 -8.07 -15.59 8.34
C ASP A 179 -7.67 -14.13 8.61
N CYS A 180 -7.91 -13.29 7.60
CA CYS A 180 -7.49 -11.88 7.58
C CYS A 180 -8.55 -10.91 7.05
N LEU A 181 -9.76 -11.38 6.69
CA LEU A 181 -10.81 -10.56 6.06
C LEU A 181 -11.54 -9.70 7.08
N ALA A 182 -10.85 -8.64 7.53
CA ALA A 182 -11.32 -7.68 8.50
C ALA A 182 -11.06 -6.24 8.04
N MET A 183 -11.59 -5.28 8.79
CA MET A 183 -11.33 -3.85 8.59
C MET A 183 -11.13 -3.14 9.93
N ASN A 184 -10.44 -2.01 9.89
CA ASN A 184 -10.38 -1.08 11.01
C ASN A 184 -11.33 0.08 10.73
N ILE A 185 -12.06 0.53 11.74
CA ILE A 185 -12.97 1.68 11.64
C ILE A 185 -12.57 2.70 12.72
N TYR A 186 -12.42 3.97 12.32
CA TYR A 186 -12.06 5.08 13.19
C TYR A 186 -13.12 6.15 13.08
N ALA A 187 -13.69 6.58 14.20
CA ALA A 187 -14.73 7.61 14.22
C ALA A 187 -14.51 8.60 15.37
N PRO A 188 -14.99 9.85 15.23
CA PRO A 188 -15.03 10.78 16.35
C PRO A 188 -15.79 10.15 17.53
N LYS A 189 -15.27 10.31 18.74
CA LYS A 189 -15.89 9.80 19.98
C LYS A 189 -17.30 10.33 20.22
N THR A 190 -17.62 11.48 19.62
CA THR A 190 -18.94 12.13 19.67
C THR A 190 -19.88 11.65 18.56
N ALA A 191 -19.40 10.81 17.63
CA ALA A 191 -20.23 10.27 16.57
C ALA A 191 -21.27 9.29 17.12
N THR A 192 -22.47 9.37 16.55
CA THR A 192 -23.62 8.52 16.86
C THR A 192 -24.18 8.00 15.55
N ASN A 193 -25.07 7.01 15.60
CA ASN A 193 -25.68 6.46 14.39
C ASN A 193 -26.52 7.46 13.57
N THR A 194 -26.79 8.65 14.10
CA THR A 194 -27.47 9.76 13.41
C THR A 194 -26.52 10.85 12.90
N SER A 195 -25.21 10.74 13.13
CA SER A 195 -24.25 11.79 12.78
C SER A 195 -24.07 12.02 11.28
N SER A 196 -24.34 11.00 10.44
CA SER A 196 -24.30 11.09 8.96
C SER A 196 -23.01 11.70 8.39
N LEU A 197 -21.86 11.25 8.93
CA LEU A 197 -20.55 11.77 8.57
C LEU A 197 -20.06 11.23 7.21
N PRO A 198 -19.29 12.00 6.43
CA PRO A 198 -18.62 11.44 5.26
C PRO A 198 -17.71 10.27 5.64
N VAL A 199 -17.60 9.28 4.75
CA VAL A 199 -16.83 8.06 4.98
C VAL A 199 -15.67 8.01 4.00
N LEU A 200 -14.46 7.80 4.53
CA LEU A 200 -13.25 7.59 3.73
C LEU A 200 -12.79 6.14 3.90
N VAL A 201 -12.80 5.36 2.82
CA VAL A 201 -12.38 3.95 2.82
C VAL A 201 -11.01 3.84 2.16
N TYR A 202 -10.00 3.48 2.94
CA TYR A 202 -8.63 3.30 2.50
C TYR A 202 -8.35 1.87 2.02
N ILE A 203 -7.89 1.77 0.77
CA ILE A 203 -7.40 0.53 0.15
C ILE A 203 -5.88 0.65 0.04
N HIS A 204 -5.15 -0.19 0.79
CA HIS A 204 -3.68 -0.13 0.80
C HIS A 204 -3.06 -0.62 -0.51
N GLY A 205 -1.88 -0.08 -0.82
CA GLY A 205 -1.01 -0.53 -1.91
C GLY A 205 -0.19 -1.77 -1.58
N GLY A 206 0.94 -1.93 -2.30
CA GLY A 206 1.87 -3.08 -2.17
C GLY A 206 1.88 -4.01 -3.38
N GLY A 207 1.56 -3.48 -4.56
CA GLY A 207 1.66 -4.21 -5.84
C GLY A 207 0.78 -5.45 -5.93
N TYR A 208 -0.25 -5.59 -5.08
CA TYR A 208 -1.04 -6.82 -4.87
C TYR A 208 -0.29 -8.00 -4.24
N HIS A 209 0.97 -7.84 -3.85
CA HIS A 209 1.81 -8.91 -3.28
C HIS A 209 1.94 -8.77 -1.77
N ASN A 210 2.08 -7.54 -1.28
CA ASN A 210 2.18 -7.23 0.13
C ASN A 210 1.34 -5.98 0.46
N GLY A 211 1.45 -5.49 1.70
CA GLY A 211 0.71 -4.33 2.20
C GLY A 211 -0.19 -4.68 3.39
N ASN A 212 -0.27 -3.74 4.34
CA ASN A 212 -1.02 -3.90 5.57
C ASN A 212 -1.58 -2.54 6.01
N PRO A 213 -2.91 -2.38 6.17
CA PRO A 213 -3.51 -1.12 6.57
C PRO A 213 -3.17 -0.71 8.02
N ARG A 214 -2.69 -1.61 8.87
CA ARG A 214 -2.17 -1.29 10.23
C ARG A 214 -1.06 -0.23 10.20
N ALA A 215 -0.31 -0.19 9.11
CA ALA A 215 0.76 0.78 8.90
C ALA A 215 0.28 2.21 8.65
N TRP A 216 -1.01 2.36 8.38
CA TRP A 216 -1.62 3.61 7.97
C TRP A 216 -2.82 3.89 8.89
N PRO A 217 -2.58 4.10 10.20
CA PRO A 217 -3.65 4.31 11.17
C PRO A 217 -4.30 5.68 10.96
N PHE A 218 -5.64 5.71 10.91
CA PHE A 218 -6.41 6.93 10.64
C PHE A 218 -6.87 7.67 11.89
N ASP A 219 -6.58 7.16 13.07
CA ASP A 219 -6.91 7.82 14.35
C ASP A 219 -6.36 9.25 14.40
N ASN A 220 -5.10 9.46 14.00
CA ASN A 220 -4.52 10.80 13.95
C ASN A 220 -5.22 11.71 12.94
N TRP A 221 -5.71 11.20 11.80
CA TRP A 221 -6.46 12.02 10.84
C TRP A 221 -7.81 12.44 11.42
N VAL A 222 -8.54 11.49 12.03
CA VAL A 222 -9.84 11.75 12.64
C VAL A 222 -9.71 12.73 13.82
N GLU A 223 -8.69 12.59 14.66
CA GLU A 223 -8.43 13.46 15.81
C GLU A 223 -8.18 14.92 15.39
N ARG A 224 -7.40 15.14 14.33
CA ARG A 224 -6.92 16.48 13.96
C ARG A 224 -7.68 17.18 12.85
N SER A 225 -8.60 16.48 12.18
CA SER A 225 -9.39 17.08 11.11
C SER A 225 -10.48 17.99 11.66
N SER A 226 -10.62 19.19 11.09
CA SER A 226 -11.71 20.12 11.43
C SER A 226 -13.08 19.64 10.91
N VAL A 227 -13.08 18.86 9.85
CA VAL A 227 -14.26 18.20 9.29
C VAL A 227 -14.38 16.81 9.93
N PRO A 228 -15.44 16.52 10.71
CA PRO A 228 -15.64 15.18 11.26
C PRO A 228 -15.96 14.19 10.15
N PHE A 229 -15.31 13.03 10.17
CA PHE A 229 -15.48 11.97 9.18
C PHE A 229 -15.22 10.60 9.82
N VAL A 230 -15.73 9.54 9.19
CA VAL A 230 -15.41 8.15 9.56
C VAL A 230 -14.36 7.61 8.59
N ALA A 231 -13.28 7.03 9.11
CA ALA A 231 -12.28 6.36 8.30
C ALA A 231 -12.43 4.85 8.42
N VAL A 232 -12.24 4.13 7.32
CA VAL A 232 -12.23 2.67 7.26
C VAL A 232 -10.95 2.23 6.55
N SER A 233 -10.21 1.27 7.06
CA SER A 233 -9.09 0.67 6.34
C SER A 233 -9.24 -0.85 6.25
N ILE A 234 -9.12 -1.40 5.04
CA ILE A 234 -9.51 -2.78 4.75
C ILE A 234 -8.31 -3.68 4.50
N TYR A 235 -8.38 -4.92 4.98
CA TYR A 235 -7.46 -6.00 4.63
C TYR A 235 -8.07 -6.81 3.47
N TYR A 236 -7.27 -7.24 2.50
CA TYR A 236 -7.73 -8.08 1.38
C TYR A 236 -6.67 -9.10 0.99
N ARG A 237 -7.06 -10.23 0.37
CA ARG A 237 -6.09 -11.28 -0.03
C ARG A 237 -5.10 -10.77 -1.07
N LEU A 238 -3.85 -11.19 -0.94
CA LEU A 238 -2.71 -10.76 -1.75
C LEU A 238 -2.03 -11.98 -2.42
N SER A 239 -1.07 -11.69 -3.30
CA SER A 239 -0.25 -12.67 -4.03
C SER A 239 -1.13 -13.74 -4.71
N SER A 240 -0.62 -14.96 -4.86
CA SER A 240 -1.37 -16.08 -5.43
C SER A 240 -2.63 -16.44 -4.62
N LEU A 241 -2.77 -16.08 -3.35
CA LEU A 241 -3.99 -16.35 -2.59
C LEU A 241 -5.16 -15.43 -2.99
N GLY A 242 -4.87 -14.20 -3.40
CA GLY A 242 -5.86 -13.23 -3.88
C GLY A 242 -5.99 -13.14 -5.39
N PHE A 243 -4.96 -13.53 -6.14
CA PHE A 243 -4.83 -13.26 -7.58
C PHE A 243 -4.36 -14.47 -8.40
N LEU A 244 -4.59 -15.70 -7.92
CA LEU A 244 -4.39 -16.90 -8.74
C LEU A 244 -5.31 -16.88 -9.96
N ALA A 245 -4.75 -17.24 -11.11
CA ALA A 245 -5.48 -17.38 -12.36
C ALA A 245 -5.01 -18.65 -13.07
N ALA A 246 -5.96 -19.50 -13.46
CA ALA A 246 -5.70 -20.70 -14.25
C ALA A 246 -5.72 -20.33 -15.75
N PRO A 247 -5.01 -21.10 -16.60
CA PRO A 247 -4.92 -20.81 -18.03
C PRO A 247 -6.18 -21.27 -18.80
N GLU A 248 -7.36 -20.83 -18.35
CA GLU A 248 -8.66 -21.02 -19.01
C GLU A 248 -9.31 -19.67 -19.32
N ALA A 249 -10.35 -19.64 -20.14
CA ALA A 249 -11.10 -18.41 -20.37
C ALA A 249 -11.88 -18.00 -19.11
N PRO A 250 -12.06 -16.69 -18.83
CA PRO A 250 -12.64 -16.18 -17.58
C PRO A 250 -14.07 -16.66 -17.26
N ASP A 251 -14.86 -17.05 -18.27
CA ASP A 251 -16.23 -17.56 -18.09
C ASP A 251 -16.37 -19.08 -18.30
N LYS A 252 -15.26 -19.81 -18.25
CA LYS A 252 -15.23 -21.25 -18.56
C LYS A 252 -14.56 -22.06 -17.46
N GLY A 253 -14.81 -23.37 -17.48
CA GLY A 253 -14.12 -24.33 -16.63
C GLY A 253 -14.22 -23.95 -15.15
N VAL A 254 -13.08 -23.87 -14.48
CA VAL A 254 -13.00 -23.58 -13.04
C VAL A 254 -13.42 -22.16 -12.67
N HIS A 255 -13.57 -21.26 -13.65
CA HIS A 255 -13.97 -19.86 -13.46
C HIS A 255 -15.48 -19.62 -13.65
N ALA A 256 -16.23 -20.62 -14.13
CA ALA A 256 -17.66 -20.47 -14.42
C ALA A 256 -18.56 -20.65 -13.18
N GLY A 257 -19.76 -20.08 -13.22
CA GLY A 257 -20.81 -20.24 -12.21
C GLY A 257 -20.75 -19.22 -11.06
N GLU A 258 -21.78 -19.19 -10.22
CA GLU A 258 -21.90 -18.20 -9.13
C GLU A 258 -20.84 -18.40 -8.03
N ASP A 259 -20.55 -19.65 -7.66
CA ASP A 259 -19.46 -20.04 -6.73
C ASP A 259 -18.38 -20.86 -7.48
N PRO A 260 -17.54 -20.20 -8.30
CA PRO A 260 -16.54 -20.88 -9.13
C PRO A 260 -15.49 -21.61 -8.26
N GLU A 261 -14.87 -22.66 -8.81
CA GLU A 261 -13.77 -23.33 -8.13
C GLU A 261 -12.54 -22.43 -7.96
N LEU A 262 -12.32 -21.53 -8.92
CA LEU A 262 -11.31 -20.49 -8.86
C LEU A 262 -11.95 -19.17 -9.26
N LEU A 263 -12.20 -18.32 -8.27
CA LEU A 263 -12.59 -16.94 -8.49
C LEU A 263 -11.37 -16.12 -8.90
N LEU A 264 -11.39 -15.60 -10.12
CA LEU A 264 -10.41 -14.61 -10.57
C LEU A 264 -10.55 -13.33 -9.73
N ASN A 265 -9.45 -12.62 -9.51
CA ASN A 265 -9.43 -11.37 -8.77
C ASN A 265 -10.07 -11.46 -7.37
N ALA A 266 -9.90 -12.58 -6.67
CA ALA A 266 -10.46 -12.80 -5.34
C ALA A 266 -10.14 -11.65 -4.35
N GLY A 267 -8.94 -11.07 -4.43
CA GLY A 267 -8.56 -9.88 -3.65
C GLY A 267 -9.39 -8.62 -3.97
N LEU A 268 -9.78 -8.38 -5.23
CA LEU A 268 -10.69 -7.28 -5.57
C LEU A 268 -12.12 -7.56 -5.09
N HIS A 269 -12.55 -8.82 -5.16
CA HIS A 269 -13.85 -9.23 -4.62
C HIS A 269 -13.91 -9.12 -3.09
N ASP A 270 -12.81 -9.36 -2.39
CA ASP A 270 -12.71 -9.09 -0.95
C ASP A 270 -12.94 -7.61 -0.64
N GLN A 271 -12.30 -6.72 -1.41
CA GLN A 271 -12.49 -5.28 -1.27
C GLN A 271 -13.95 -4.87 -1.52
N ARG A 272 -14.61 -5.39 -2.56
CA ARG A 272 -16.06 -5.13 -2.79
C ARG A 272 -16.92 -5.69 -1.66
N THR A 273 -16.55 -6.82 -1.07
CA THR A 273 -17.26 -7.39 0.08
C THR A 273 -17.15 -6.48 1.30
N ALA A 274 -15.97 -5.90 1.55
CA ALA A 274 -15.79 -4.87 2.57
C ALA A 274 -16.59 -3.60 2.26
N LEU A 275 -16.64 -3.14 1.01
CA LEU A 275 -17.46 -1.99 0.63
C LEU A 275 -18.96 -2.24 0.80
N ARG A 276 -19.45 -3.44 0.49
CA ARG A 276 -20.84 -3.84 0.77
C ARG A 276 -21.12 -3.86 2.28
N PHE A 277 -20.16 -4.28 3.10
CA PHE A 277 -20.28 -4.18 4.55
C PHE A 277 -20.42 -2.72 4.99
N VAL A 278 -19.57 -1.82 4.47
CA VAL A 278 -19.66 -0.37 4.73
C VAL A 278 -21.05 0.14 4.37
N GLN A 279 -21.58 -0.20 3.19
CA GLN A 279 -22.93 0.20 2.77
C GLN A 279 -24.02 -0.25 3.75
N ARG A 280 -23.94 -1.48 4.27
CA ARG A 280 -24.95 -2.01 5.23
C ARG A 280 -24.81 -1.45 6.64
N HIS A 281 -23.58 -1.23 7.13
CA HIS A 281 -23.32 -1.11 8.57
C HIS A 281 -22.66 0.20 9.02
N ILE A 282 -22.10 1.02 8.11
CA ILE A 282 -21.31 2.18 8.52
C ILE A 282 -22.13 3.24 9.27
N ARG A 283 -23.46 3.25 9.08
CA ARG A 283 -24.38 4.09 9.86
C ARG A 283 -24.25 3.86 11.35
N SER A 284 -24.04 2.62 11.80
CA SER A 284 -23.89 2.31 13.24
C SER A 284 -22.63 2.95 13.85
N PHE A 285 -21.62 3.22 13.02
CA PHE A 285 -20.38 3.91 13.40
C PHE A 285 -20.46 5.44 13.17
N GLY A 286 -21.63 5.94 12.76
CA GLY A 286 -21.92 7.36 12.50
C GLY A 286 -21.58 7.85 11.10
N GLY A 287 -21.17 6.96 10.19
CA GLY A 287 -20.91 7.27 8.79
C GLY A 287 -22.16 7.27 7.93
N ASP A 288 -22.10 7.96 6.80
CA ASP A 288 -23.15 8.00 5.79
C ASP A 288 -22.78 7.12 4.58
N PRO A 289 -23.52 6.02 4.31
CA PRO A 289 -23.25 5.13 3.18
C PRO A 289 -23.42 5.83 1.82
N GLU A 290 -24.17 6.94 1.75
CA GLU A 290 -24.34 7.75 0.54
C GLU A 290 -23.19 8.75 0.33
N ARG A 291 -22.22 8.82 1.24
CA ARG A 291 -21.07 9.74 1.18
C ARG A 291 -19.75 9.01 1.37
N VAL A 292 -19.62 7.86 0.73
CA VAL A 292 -18.40 7.04 0.71
C VAL A 292 -17.43 7.52 -0.37
N THR A 293 -16.20 7.83 0.04
CA THR A 293 -15.07 8.16 -0.82
C THR A 293 -13.99 7.10 -0.67
N LEU A 294 -13.52 6.55 -1.79
CA LEU A 294 -12.38 5.63 -1.75
C LEU A 294 -11.08 6.44 -1.76
N LEU A 295 -10.13 6.10 -0.90
CA LEU A 295 -8.75 6.57 -0.90
C LEU A 295 -7.84 5.37 -1.14
N GLY A 296 -6.91 5.46 -2.07
CA GLY A 296 -6.02 4.34 -2.34
C GLY A 296 -4.67 4.82 -2.82
N GLN A 297 -3.65 4.04 -2.51
CA GLN A 297 -2.28 4.31 -2.91
C GLN A 297 -1.72 3.13 -3.72
N SER A 298 -0.98 3.38 -4.80
CA SER A 298 -0.34 2.34 -5.62
C SER A 298 -1.35 1.32 -6.16
N ALA A 299 -1.16 0.02 -5.89
CA ALA A 299 -2.13 -1.04 -6.19
C ALA A 299 -3.52 -0.82 -5.57
N GLY A 300 -3.62 -0.07 -4.46
CA GLY A 300 -4.90 0.36 -3.89
C GLY A 300 -5.61 1.38 -4.78
N ALA A 301 -4.89 2.34 -5.34
CA ALA A 301 -5.43 3.27 -6.35
C ALA A 301 -5.81 2.53 -7.64
N ALA A 302 -5.02 1.54 -8.06
CA ALA A 302 -5.37 0.66 -9.18
C ALA A 302 -6.65 -0.15 -8.94
N SER A 303 -6.83 -0.61 -7.69
CA SER A 303 -8.07 -1.27 -7.27
C SER A 303 -9.27 -0.33 -7.38
N ILE A 304 -9.12 0.94 -6.96
CA ILE A 304 -10.17 1.96 -7.12
C ILE A 304 -10.51 2.17 -8.60
N GLY A 305 -9.51 2.25 -9.48
CA GLY A 305 -9.73 2.29 -10.93
C GLY A 305 -10.58 1.12 -11.44
N SER A 306 -10.31 -0.09 -10.95
CA SER A 306 -11.09 -1.29 -11.27
C SER A 306 -12.52 -1.21 -10.70
N HIS A 307 -12.70 -0.67 -9.51
CA HIS A 307 -14.03 -0.49 -8.90
C HIS A 307 -14.86 0.58 -9.61
N ILE A 308 -14.23 1.62 -10.18
CA ILE A 308 -14.90 2.62 -11.02
C ILE A 308 -15.47 1.93 -12.26
N VAL A 309 -14.68 1.09 -12.93
CA VAL A 309 -15.16 0.30 -14.08
C VAL A 309 -16.31 -0.62 -13.67
N ALA A 310 -16.12 -1.42 -12.62
CA ALA A 310 -17.15 -2.36 -12.16
C ALA A 310 -18.46 -1.67 -11.75
N GLN A 311 -18.40 -0.46 -11.17
CA GLN A 311 -19.59 0.32 -10.84
C GLN A 311 -20.25 0.94 -12.09
N ASN A 312 -19.48 1.29 -13.11
CA ASN A 312 -20.04 1.79 -14.37
C ASN A 312 -20.79 0.67 -15.12
N ASP A 313 -20.25 -0.55 -15.09
CA ASP A 313 -20.87 -1.72 -15.72
C ASP A 313 -22.09 -2.24 -14.95
N ASN A 314 -22.16 -1.97 -13.64
CA ASN A 314 -23.29 -2.31 -12.78
C ASN A 314 -23.74 -1.10 -11.91
N PRO A 315 -24.47 -0.13 -12.49
CA PRO A 315 -24.83 1.11 -11.79
C PRO A 315 -25.79 0.92 -10.61
N ASP A 316 -26.49 -0.22 -10.56
CA ASP A 316 -27.36 -0.58 -9.43
C ASP A 316 -26.55 -0.92 -8.16
N GLU A 317 -25.26 -1.26 -8.32
CA GLU A 317 -24.33 -1.54 -7.22
C GLU A 317 -23.44 -0.33 -6.91
N LYS A 318 -24.06 0.75 -6.45
CA LYS A 318 -23.35 1.98 -6.09
C LYS A 318 -22.73 1.88 -4.69
N LEU A 319 -21.45 1.53 -4.64
CA LEU A 319 -20.72 1.32 -3.38
C LEU A 319 -19.95 2.56 -2.90
N PHE A 320 -19.69 3.52 -3.79
CA PHE A 320 -18.95 4.74 -3.49
C PHE A 320 -19.29 5.87 -4.46
N HIS A 321 -18.92 7.09 -4.07
CA HIS A 321 -19.37 8.33 -4.71
C HIS A 321 -18.22 9.20 -5.22
N ARG A 322 -17.01 9.03 -4.67
CA ARG A 322 -15.80 9.79 -5.02
C ARG A 322 -14.56 8.93 -4.87
N ALA A 323 -13.46 9.36 -5.49
CA ALA A 323 -12.20 8.64 -5.43
C ALA A 323 -11.00 9.58 -5.26
N VAL A 324 -10.02 9.13 -4.46
CA VAL A 324 -8.71 9.75 -4.32
C VAL A 324 -7.66 8.68 -4.67
N LEU A 325 -6.94 8.90 -5.77
CA LEU A 325 -5.99 7.94 -6.35
C LEU A 325 -4.57 8.48 -6.23
N GLN A 326 -3.83 7.99 -5.24
CA GLN A 326 -2.44 8.36 -4.98
C GLN A 326 -1.52 7.38 -5.72
N SER A 327 -0.69 7.86 -6.65
CA SER A 327 0.14 7.01 -7.53
C SER A 327 -0.67 5.87 -8.15
N TRP A 328 -1.69 6.19 -8.97
CA TRP A 328 -2.53 5.17 -9.59
C TRP A 328 -1.70 4.20 -10.46
N TYR A 329 -1.47 3.01 -9.92
CA TYR A 329 -0.68 1.96 -10.56
C TYR A 329 -1.41 1.34 -11.76
N ARG A 330 -1.04 1.75 -12.98
CA ARG A 330 -1.58 1.21 -14.23
C ARG A 330 -0.72 0.03 -14.70
N ALA A 331 -0.91 -1.10 -14.04
CA ALA A 331 -0.24 -2.34 -14.37
C ALA A 331 -0.89 -3.04 -15.58
N PRO A 332 -0.15 -3.82 -16.37
CA PRO A 332 -0.72 -4.65 -17.43
C PRO A 332 -1.74 -5.67 -16.89
N LEU A 333 -2.96 -5.64 -17.43
CA LEU A 333 -3.98 -6.65 -17.17
C LEU A 333 -3.85 -7.78 -18.20
N LEU A 334 -3.65 -9.00 -17.71
CA LEU A 334 -3.53 -10.18 -18.56
C LEU A 334 -4.88 -10.85 -18.74
N ASN A 335 -5.01 -11.62 -19.83
CA ASN A 335 -6.03 -12.66 -19.88
C ASN A 335 -5.58 -13.84 -19.00
N PRO A 336 -6.50 -14.56 -18.34
CA PRO A 336 -6.11 -15.73 -17.53
C PRO A 336 -5.39 -16.79 -18.37
N THR A 337 -5.72 -16.92 -19.67
CA THR A 337 -5.01 -17.80 -20.61
C THR A 337 -3.53 -17.47 -20.78
N ASP A 338 -3.11 -16.22 -20.57
CA ASP A 338 -1.70 -15.81 -20.63
C ASP A 338 -0.90 -16.30 -19.41
N ARG A 339 -1.56 -16.74 -18.34
CA ARG A 339 -0.93 -17.20 -17.07
C ARG A 339 -0.40 -18.63 -17.13
N LYS A 340 -0.32 -19.25 -18.30
CA LYS A 340 0.15 -20.64 -18.45
C LYS A 340 1.54 -20.87 -17.85
N ALA A 341 2.47 -19.92 -18.04
CA ALA A 341 3.83 -20.05 -17.53
C ALA A 341 3.89 -19.98 -16.00
N THR A 342 3.21 -18.99 -15.39
CA THR A 342 3.16 -18.82 -13.92
C THR A 342 2.39 -19.95 -13.25
N TRP A 343 1.26 -20.37 -13.84
CA TRP A 343 0.49 -21.53 -13.39
C TRP A 343 1.34 -22.80 -13.35
N ASN A 344 1.98 -23.15 -14.47
CA ASN A 344 2.82 -24.34 -14.55
C ASN A 344 3.99 -24.27 -13.57
N HIS A 345 4.63 -23.11 -13.43
CA HIS A 345 5.71 -22.92 -12.47
C HIS A 345 5.23 -23.23 -11.04
N LEU A 346 4.15 -22.57 -10.61
CA LEU A 346 3.57 -22.72 -9.27
C LEU A 346 3.18 -24.19 -9.01
N THR A 347 2.39 -24.79 -9.90
CA THR A 347 1.88 -26.16 -9.71
C THR A 347 3.01 -27.18 -9.70
N ASN A 348 4.00 -27.06 -10.58
CA ASN A 348 5.14 -27.96 -10.60
C ASN A 348 5.98 -27.83 -9.33
N ARG A 349 6.21 -26.58 -8.89
CA ARG A 349 7.10 -26.29 -7.76
C ARG A 349 6.59 -26.84 -6.43
N VAL A 350 5.27 -26.93 -6.26
CA VAL A 350 4.62 -27.48 -5.05
C VAL A 350 4.14 -28.92 -5.22
N GLY A 351 4.44 -29.57 -6.35
CA GLY A 351 4.04 -30.96 -6.60
C GLY A 351 2.56 -31.15 -6.95
N CYS A 352 1.85 -30.07 -7.31
CA CYS A 352 0.45 -30.10 -7.73
C CYS A 352 0.27 -30.19 -9.25
N SER A 353 1.12 -30.97 -9.91
CA SER A 353 1.13 -31.13 -11.36
C SER A 353 1.37 -32.59 -11.77
N SER A 354 0.58 -33.07 -12.71
CA SER A 354 0.85 -34.32 -13.44
C SER A 354 0.29 -34.21 -14.85
N TRP A 355 0.85 -34.96 -15.79
CA TRP A 355 0.45 -34.95 -17.21
C TRP A 355 -1.02 -35.33 -17.43
N SER A 356 -1.62 -36.06 -16.49
CA SER A 356 -3.01 -36.53 -16.54
C SER A 356 -3.98 -35.68 -15.71
N TRP A 357 -3.51 -34.66 -14.99
CA TRP A 357 -4.37 -33.88 -14.10
C TRP A 357 -5.13 -32.78 -14.84
N THR A 358 -6.38 -32.59 -14.44
CA THR A 358 -7.21 -31.45 -14.84
C THR A 358 -6.89 -30.23 -13.97
N ILE A 359 -7.27 -29.03 -14.43
CA ILE A 359 -7.11 -27.80 -13.64
C ILE A 359 -7.85 -27.89 -12.31
N SER A 360 -9.07 -28.46 -12.29
CA SER A 360 -9.79 -28.76 -11.04
C SER A 360 -9.00 -29.65 -10.09
N ARG A 361 -8.30 -30.69 -10.61
CA ARG A 361 -7.45 -31.55 -9.77
C ARG A 361 -6.23 -30.81 -9.23
N ASN A 362 -5.59 -29.97 -10.05
CA ASN A 362 -4.51 -29.09 -9.60
C ASN A 362 -5.01 -28.17 -8.46
N LEU A 363 -6.18 -27.54 -8.61
CA LEU A 363 -6.76 -26.66 -7.58
C LEU A 363 -7.05 -27.40 -6.28
N GLN A 364 -7.58 -28.63 -6.34
CA GLN A 364 -7.78 -29.45 -5.14
C GLN A 364 -6.45 -29.65 -4.39
N CYS A 365 -5.38 -30.01 -5.11
CA CYS A 365 -4.06 -30.16 -4.52
C CYS A 365 -3.55 -28.83 -3.93
N LEU A 366 -3.66 -27.72 -4.66
CA LEU A 366 -3.20 -26.40 -4.20
C LEU A 366 -3.90 -25.93 -2.91
N ARG A 367 -5.15 -26.34 -2.69
CA ARG A 367 -5.88 -26.05 -1.44
C ARG A 367 -5.32 -26.80 -0.23
N GLU A 368 -4.60 -27.90 -0.43
CA GLU A 368 -4.00 -28.72 0.63
C GLU A 368 -2.53 -28.36 0.91
N VAL A 369 -1.87 -27.65 -0.01
CA VAL A 369 -0.47 -27.22 0.13
C VAL A 369 -0.33 -26.23 1.29
N ASP A 370 0.72 -26.34 2.08
CA ASP A 370 1.04 -25.30 3.08
C ASP A 370 1.19 -23.92 2.43
N TYR A 371 0.54 -22.88 2.99
CA TYR A 371 0.48 -21.57 2.33
C TYR A 371 1.87 -20.92 2.19
N VAL A 372 2.81 -21.19 3.11
CA VAL A 372 4.17 -20.64 3.01
C VAL A 372 4.86 -21.22 1.78
N LYS A 373 4.74 -22.54 1.55
CA LYS A 373 5.29 -23.20 0.35
C LYS A 373 4.66 -22.68 -0.93
N LEU A 374 3.35 -22.42 -0.91
CA LEU A 374 2.63 -21.88 -2.06
C LEU A 374 3.14 -20.48 -2.43
N ILE A 375 3.28 -19.61 -1.44
CA ILE A 375 3.77 -18.24 -1.62
C ILE A 375 5.23 -18.22 -2.07
N GLN A 376 6.10 -19.01 -1.44
CA GLN A 376 7.50 -19.11 -1.84
C GLN A 376 7.65 -19.60 -3.29
N ALA A 377 6.83 -20.56 -3.73
CA ALA A 377 6.83 -21.02 -5.11
C ALA A 377 6.36 -19.93 -6.10
N ALA A 378 5.37 -19.12 -5.72
CA ALA A 378 4.96 -17.95 -6.49
C ALA A 378 6.08 -16.91 -6.59
N ASP A 379 6.72 -16.60 -5.47
CA ASP A 379 7.79 -15.60 -5.35
C ASP A 379 9.05 -16.01 -6.12
N GLU A 380 9.41 -17.29 -6.09
CA GLU A 380 10.52 -17.84 -6.90
C GLU A 380 10.31 -17.60 -8.40
N GLY A 381 9.08 -17.73 -8.88
CA GLY A 381 8.73 -17.45 -10.28
C GLY A 381 8.96 -15.99 -10.65
N MET A 382 8.50 -15.08 -9.79
CA MET A 382 8.68 -13.63 -9.96
C MET A 382 10.16 -13.24 -9.87
N ALA A 383 10.91 -13.78 -8.90
CA ALA A 383 12.33 -13.49 -8.72
C ALA A 383 13.20 -13.89 -9.91
N LYS A 384 12.81 -14.94 -10.66
CA LYS A 384 13.48 -15.38 -11.90
C LYS A 384 13.21 -14.46 -13.09
N HIS A 385 12.19 -13.60 -13.00
CA HIS A 385 11.78 -12.70 -14.08
C HIS A 385 11.60 -11.28 -13.54
N PRO A 386 12.65 -10.68 -12.95
CA PRO A 386 12.56 -9.33 -12.41
C PRO A 386 12.17 -8.38 -13.54
N HIS A 387 11.21 -7.50 -13.29
CA HIS A 387 10.60 -6.56 -14.26
C HIS A 387 9.58 -7.17 -15.24
N ASN A 388 9.38 -8.48 -15.31
CA ASN A 388 8.30 -9.04 -16.12
C ASN A 388 7.00 -9.10 -15.33
N THR A 389 6.09 -8.16 -15.62
CA THR A 389 4.79 -8.06 -14.94
C THR A 389 3.86 -9.25 -15.23
N ASP A 390 4.12 -10.01 -16.31
CA ASP A 390 3.38 -11.25 -16.61
C ASP A 390 3.60 -12.32 -15.52
N TRP A 391 4.68 -12.20 -14.75
CA TRP A 391 5.03 -13.10 -13.64
C TRP A 391 4.54 -12.64 -12.27
N MET A 392 3.96 -11.43 -12.17
CA MET A 392 3.38 -10.90 -10.94
C MET A 392 1.94 -11.39 -10.75
N TRP A 393 1.58 -11.86 -9.55
CA TRP A 393 0.19 -12.22 -9.24
C TRP A 393 -0.62 -10.95 -8.94
N GLN A 394 -1.33 -10.49 -9.96
CA GLN A 394 -2.07 -9.23 -9.99
C GLN A 394 -3.37 -9.43 -10.79
N PRO A 395 -4.29 -8.45 -10.80
CA PRO A 395 -5.57 -8.58 -11.48
C PRO A 395 -5.45 -9.04 -12.94
N VAL A 396 -6.43 -9.83 -13.37
CA VAL A 396 -6.60 -10.33 -14.74
C VAL A 396 -8.00 -9.96 -15.24
N ILE A 397 -8.21 -9.97 -16.56
CA ILE A 397 -9.56 -9.81 -17.12
C ILE A 397 -10.42 -10.99 -16.68
N ASP A 398 -11.54 -10.71 -16.02
CA ASP A 398 -12.39 -11.73 -15.38
C ASP A 398 -13.82 -11.79 -15.92
N ASN A 399 -14.23 -10.86 -16.80
CA ASN A 399 -15.59 -10.72 -17.32
C ASN A 399 -16.69 -10.63 -16.25
N ARG A 400 -16.32 -10.32 -15.00
CA ARG A 400 -17.24 -10.13 -13.86
C ARG A 400 -17.14 -8.72 -13.31
N LEU A 401 -15.93 -8.27 -12.99
CA LEU A 401 -15.65 -6.91 -12.54
C LEU A 401 -15.37 -6.00 -13.73
N PHE A 402 -14.74 -6.53 -14.77
CA PHE A 402 -14.43 -5.80 -16.00
C PHE A 402 -14.16 -6.78 -17.14
N SER A 403 -14.69 -6.46 -18.32
CA SER A 403 -14.54 -7.30 -19.53
C SER A 403 -13.30 -6.98 -20.35
N ASP A 404 -12.56 -5.93 -19.98
CA ASP A 404 -11.48 -5.35 -20.77
C ASP A 404 -10.56 -4.49 -19.89
N ILE A 405 -9.52 -3.90 -20.49
CA ILE A 405 -8.60 -3.00 -19.80
C ILE A 405 -9.30 -1.69 -19.36
N PRO A 406 -9.04 -1.18 -18.13
CA PRO A 406 -9.64 0.04 -17.61
C PRO A 406 -9.51 1.25 -18.53
N SER A 407 -8.42 1.37 -19.30
CA SER A 407 -8.27 2.50 -20.24
C SER A 407 -9.36 2.58 -21.30
N ARG A 408 -9.96 1.43 -21.64
CA ARG A 408 -11.07 1.33 -22.60
C ARG A 408 -12.43 1.49 -21.92
N LEU A 409 -12.55 1.01 -20.68
CA LEU A 409 -13.82 0.94 -19.95
C LEU A 409 -14.12 2.15 -19.08
N ILE A 410 -13.13 2.99 -18.76
CA ILE A 410 -13.40 4.26 -18.08
C ILE A 410 -13.83 5.29 -19.12
N HIS A 411 -15.10 5.67 -19.09
CA HIS A 411 -15.70 6.64 -20.01
C HIS A 411 -16.68 7.59 -19.29
N THR A 412 -17.19 8.58 -20.02
CA THR A 412 -17.96 9.73 -19.47
C THR A 412 -19.36 9.41 -18.96
N HIS A 413 -19.90 8.21 -19.24
CA HIS A 413 -21.31 7.88 -18.99
C HIS A 413 -21.68 7.77 -17.50
N SER A 414 -20.70 7.59 -16.61
CA SER A 414 -20.90 7.57 -15.16
C SER A 414 -19.76 8.35 -14.49
N PRO A 415 -19.86 9.69 -14.48
CA PRO A 415 -18.77 10.55 -14.06
C PRO A 415 -18.67 10.60 -12.53
N ILE A 416 -17.45 10.45 -12.01
CA ILE A 416 -17.13 10.45 -10.58
C ILE A 416 -16.18 11.59 -10.26
N ASP A 417 -16.34 12.24 -9.11
CA ASP A 417 -15.37 13.24 -8.69
C ASP A 417 -14.08 12.53 -8.26
N VAL A 418 -12.93 13.03 -8.74
CA VAL A 418 -11.62 12.40 -8.56
C VAL A 418 -10.58 13.40 -8.07
N ILE A 419 -9.83 13.04 -7.03
CA ILE A 419 -8.46 13.54 -6.83
C ILE A 419 -7.50 12.46 -7.36
N VAL A 420 -6.49 12.88 -8.12
CA VAL A 420 -5.44 11.97 -8.64
C VAL A 420 -4.09 12.67 -8.58
N GLY A 421 -3.03 11.95 -8.26
CA GLY A 421 -1.70 12.53 -8.29
C GLY A 421 -0.61 11.52 -8.06
N HIS A 422 0.62 12.02 -8.03
CA HIS A 422 1.83 11.20 -7.93
C HIS A 422 2.98 12.00 -7.31
N PRO A 423 3.95 11.34 -6.69
CA PRO A 423 5.25 11.91 -6.38
C PRO A 423 6.03 12.36 -7.62
N THR A 424 6.98 13.28 -7.45
CA THR A 424 7.89 13.71 -8.52
C THR A 424 8.70 12.54 -9.11
N HIS A 425 9.11 11.58 -8.27
CA HIS A 425 9.96 10.43 -8.66
C HIS A 425 9.25 9.09 -8.38
N ASP A 426 8.11 8.86 -9.04
CA ASP A 426 7.20 7.76 -8.68
C ASP A 426 7.71 6.34 -9.04
N SER A 427 8.67 6.22 -9.95
CA SER A 427 9.37 4.96 -10.22
C SER A 427 10.69 4.88 -9.46
N VAL A 428 11.09 3.67 -9.07
CA VAL A 428 12.40 3.37 -8.47
C VAL A 428 13.39 2.76 -9.46
N LEU A 429 13.01 2.68 -10.75
CA LEU A 429 13.77 1.98 -11.79
C LEU A 429 14.81 2.91 -12.42
N ARG A 430 15.98 3.01 -11.76
CA ARG A 430 17.13 3.81 -12.21
C ARG A 430 18.19 2.99 -12.94
N ASN A 431 19.05 3.68 -13.69
CA ASN A 431 20.29 3.14 -14.24
C ASN A 431 20.12 1.87 -15.08
N ALA A 432 18.95 1.69 -15.70
CA ALA A 432 18.63 0.57 -16.56
C ALA A 432 18.37 1.08 -17.99
N PRO A 433 18.74 0.34 -19.04
CA PRO A 433 18.37 0.71 -20.41
C PRO A 433 16.84 0.73 -20.56
N PHE A 434 16.27 1.90 -20.85
CA PHE A 434 14.82 2.09 -20.95
C PHE A 434 14.15 1.06 -21.87
N ALA A 435 14.69 0.82 -23.07
CA ALA A 435 14.14 -0.16 -24.00
C ALA A 435 14.09 -1.59 -23.45
N GLN A 436 15.11 -2.01 -22.70
CA GLN A 436 15.14 -3.33 -22.08
C GLN A 436 14.04 -3.43 -21.03
N LEU A 437 13.92 -2.40 -20.19
CA LEU A 437 12.95 -2.34 -19.10
C LEU A 437 11.50 -2.28 -19.63
N ALA A 438 11.25 -1.46 -20.66
CA ALA A 438 9.94 -1.35 -21.30
C ALA A 438 9.50 -2.68 -21.89
N ARG A 439 10.39 -3.41 -22.59
CA ARG A 439 10.09 -4.74 -23.16
C ARG A 439 9.88 -5.81 -22.11
N ALA A 440 10.63 -5.76 -21.01
CA ALA A 440 10.45 -6.68 -19.90
C ALA A 440 9.09 -6.44 -19.22
N THR A 441 8.75 -5.18 -18.98
CA THR A 441 7.52 -4.76 -18.28
C THR A 441 6.28 -5.01 -19.13
N TYR A 442 6.34 -4.64 -20.42
CA TYR A 442 5.24 -4.70 -21.38
C TYR A 442 5.61 -5.63 -22.54
N THR A 443 5.35 -6.92 -22.35
CA THR A 443 5.84 -8.00 -23.24
C THR A 443 5.25 -7.96 -24.66
N LYS A 444 4.23 -7.14 -24.90
CA LYS A 444 3.62 -6.95 -26.22
C LYS A 444 4.12 -5.73 -26.99
N LEU A 445 5.00 -4.90 -26.41
CA LEU A 445 5.62 -3.80 -27.15
C LEU A 445 6.49 -4.32 -28.30
N THR A 446 6.19 -3.85 -29.50
CA THR A 446 7.00 -4.15 -30.69
C THR A 446 8.27 -3.30 -30.70
N SER A 447 9.23 -3.64 -31.57
CA SER A 447 10.42 -2.79 -31.76
C SER A 447 10.10 -1.40 -32.28
N ARG A 448 9.00 -1.26 -33.04
CA ARG A 448 8.52 0.05 -33.48
C ARG A 448 8.03 0.87 -32.29
N ASP A 449 7.26 0.27 -31.39
CA ASP A 449 6.70 0.97 -30.23
C ASP A 449 7.79 1.49 -29.30
N VAL A 450 8.78 0.64 -29.01
CA VAL A 450 9.93 1.02 -28.19
C VAL A 450 10.73 2.14 -28.85
N HIS A 451 10.97 2.08 -30.16
CA HIS A 451 11.70 3.13 -30.87
C HIS A 451 10.95 4.46 -30.88
N MET A 452 9.61 4.44 -31.00
CA MET A 452 8.78 5.64 -30.91
C MET A 452 8.91 6.29 -29.52
N LEU A 453 8.88 5.47 -28.46
CA LEU A 453 9.07 5.94 -27.09
C LEU A 453 10.47 6.50 -26.88
N GLU A 454 11.53 5.77 -27.26
CA GLU A 454 12.91 6.25 -27.17
C GLU A 454 13.10 7.60 -27.87
N ASN A 455 12.56 7.75 -29.07
CA ASN A 455 12.62 9.01 -29.81
C ASN A 455 11.93 10.15 -29.04
N ALA A 456 10.73 9.91 -28.50
CA ALA A 456 10.00 10.90 -27.71
C ALA A 456 10.75 11.34 -26.44
N TYR A 457 11.42 10.41 -25.74
CA TYR A 457 12.22 10.75 -24.56
C TYR A 457 13.57 11.39 -24.93
N SER A 458 14.18 11.03 -26.06
CA SER A 458 15.44 11.65 -26.52
C SER A 458 15.29 13.13 -26.90
N GLN A 459 14.07 13.55 -27.29
CA GLN A 459 13.73 14.93 -27.62
C GLN A 459 13.29 15.76 -26.40
N SER A 460 13.31 15.17 -25.20
CA SER A 460 12.92 15.84 -23.97
C SER A 460 14.12 16.46 -23.24
N ASN A 461 13.86 17.35 -22.29
CA ASN A 461 14.90 17.91 -21.41
C ASN A 461 15.25 16.99 -20.22
N ILE A 462 14.96 15.69 -20.32
CA ILE A 462 15.25 14.71 -19.27
C ILE A 462 16.71 14.26 -19.41
N ALA A 463 17.43 14.23 -18.29
CA ALA A 463 18.81 13.73 -18.28
C ALA A 463 18.85 12.26 -18.74
N PRO A 464 19.83 11.85 -19.57
CA PRO A 464 19.91 10.48 -20.09
C PRO A 464 19.80 9.39 -19.02
N ASP A 465 20.42 9.61 -17.85
CA ASP A 465 20.43 8.66 -16.73
C ASP A 465 19.06 8.53 -16.02
N ASP A 466 18.18 9.52 -16.20
CA ASP A 466 16.84 9.55 -15.59
C ASP A 466 15.74 9.15 -16.58
N VAL A 467 16.05 8.94 -17.87
CA VAL A 467 15.05 8.59 -18.90
C VAL A 467 14.26 7.34 -18.51
N ALA A 468 14.92 6.28 -18.06
CA ALA A 468 14.23 5.04 -17.69
C ALA A 468 13.29 5.23 -16.48
N GLU A 469 13.73 6.00 -15.47
CA GLU A 469 12.94 6.30 -14.28
C GLU A 469 11.71 7.12 -14.67
N VAL A 470 11.90 8.21 -15.42
CA VAL A 470 10.81 9.10 -15.83
C VAL A 470 9.84 8.39 -16.76
N ALA A 471 10.33 7.68 -17.78
CA ALA A 471 9.49 7.03 -18.77
C ALA A 471 8.62 5.93 -18.15
N MET A 472 9.19 5.13 -17.26
CA MET A 472 8.42 4.10 -16.55
C MET A 472 7.49 4.70 -15.49
N SER A 473 7.89 5.80 -14.82
CA SER A 473 7.00 6.54 -13.93
C SER A 473 5.77 7.05 -14.69
N GLU A 474 5.99 7.62 -15.88
CA GLU A 474 4.92 8.10 -16.75
C GLU A 474 3.98 6.97 -17.15
N ALA A 475 4.52 5.86 -17.68
CA ALA A 475 3.73 4.71 -18.10
C ALA A 475 2.90 4.09 -16.95
N MET A 476 3.51 3.88 -15.78
CA MET A 476 2.92 3.10 -14.69
C MET A 476 2.08 3.95 -13.73
N PHE A 477 2.34 5.26 -13.61
CA PHE A 477 1.72 6.09 -12.59
C PHE A 477 1.33 7.48 -13.07
N ARG A 478 2.28 8.31 -13.53
CA ARG A 478 2.06 9.76 -13.70
C ARG A 478 1.01 10.07 -14.78
N CYS A 479 1.00 9.29 -15.87
CA CYS A 479 0.03 9.49 -16.94
C CYS A 479 -1.41 9.20 -16.52
N SER A 480 -1.65 8.54 -15.39
CA SER A 480 -3.00 8.35 -14.84
C SER A 480 -3.74 9.68 -14.60
N SER A 481 -3.04 10.72 -14.14
CA SER A 481 -3.61 12.05 -13.92
C SER A 481 -4.14 12.66 -15.22
N HIS A 482 -3.39 12.49 -16.30
CA HIS A 482 -3.77 12.97 -17.63
C HIS A 482 -4.86 12.10 -18.24
N PHE A 483 -4.78 10.78 -18.09
CA PHE A 483 -5.78 9.83 -18.57
C PHE A 483 -7.18 10.17 -18.02
N ILE A 484 -7.34 10.21 -16.70
CA ILE A 484 -8.65 10.51 -16.10
C ILE A 484 -9.04 11.99 -16.27
N GLY A 485 -8.04 12.89 -16.22
CA GLY A 485 -8.23 14.32 -16.44
C GLY A 485 -8.80 14.64 -17.83
N ASN A 486 -8.34 13.95 -18.86
CA ASN A 486 -8.84 14.12 -20.24
C ASN A 486 -10.27 13.59 -20.42
N ILE A 487 -10.69 12.61 -19.61
CA ILE A 487 -12.03 12.03 -19.66
C ILE A 487 -13.02 12.89 -18.86
N GLN A 488 -12.67 13.27 -17.63
CA GLN A 488 -13.62 13.86 -16.67
C GLN A 488 -13.39 15.36 -16.38
N GLY A 489 -12.28 15.93 -16.85
CA GLY A 489 -12.03 17.37 -16.92
C GLY A 489 -12.30 18.14 -15.63
N ALA A 490 -13.48 18.77 -15.56
CA ALA A 490 -13.89 19.62 -14.45
C ALA A 490 -14.15 18.87 -13.13
N ARG A 491 -14.22 17.53 -13.17
CA ARG A 491 -14.43 16.67 -11.98
C ARG A 491 -13.13 16.11 -11.40
N VAL A 492 -11.99 16.47 -12.00
CA VAL A 492 -10.67 15.95 -11.62
C VAL A 492 -9.85 17.06 -10.99
N TYR A 493 -9.22 16.76 -9.87
CA TYR A 493 -8.22 17.58 -9.21
C TYR A 493 -6.89 16.83 -9.25
N ALA A 494 -5.92 17.37 -9.99
CA ALA A 494 -4.60 16.76 -10.14
C ALA A 494 -3.59 17.36 -9.15
N TYR A 495 -2.71 16.54 -8.59
CA TYR A 495 -1.56 17.00 -7.80
C TYR A 495 -0.24 16.35 -8.22
N ARG A 496 0.86 17.03 -7.91
CA ARG A 496 2.21 16.46 -7.85
C ARG A 496 2.75 16.61 -6.43
N PHE A 497 3.30 15.54 -5.85
CA PHE A 497 3.88 15.58 -4.51
C PHE A 497 5.40 15.69 -4.61
N ASP A 498 5.96 16.79 -4.13
CA ASP A 498 7.38 17.12 -4.28
C ASP A 498 8.14 17.13 -2.96
N GLU A 499 7.57 16.60 -1.88
CA GLU A 499 8.23 16.52 -0.59
C GLU A 499 8.90 15.14 -0.38
N PRO A 500 10.19 15.08 -0.04
CA PRO A 500 10.86 13.83 0.31
C PRO A 500 10.28 13.16 1.56
N ASP A 501 10.40 11.85 1.61
CA ASP A 501 10.09 11.06 2.80
C ASP A 501 11.03 11.46 3.97
N PRO A 502 10.52 11.57 5.21
CA PRO A 502 11.29 11.84 6.43
C PRO A 502 12.51 10.94 6.69
N ALA A 503 12.61 9.76 6.07
CA ALA A 503 13.78 8.88 6.13
C ALA A 503 14.55 8.73 4.81
N ASN A 504 14.10 9.40 3.73
CA ASN A 504 14.86 9.50 2.49
C ASN A 504 14.77 10.93 1.93
N TYR A 505 15.68 11.78 2.41
CA TYR A 505 15.68 13.22 2.13
C TYR A 505 16.07 13.62 0.71
N ALA A 506 16.46 12.66 -0.14
CA ALA A 506 16.97 12.98 -1.46
C ALA A 506 15.84 13.16 -2.49
N ARG A 507 14.72 12.45 -2.33
CA ARG A 507 13.68 12.32 -3.38
C ARG A 507 12.29 12.14 -2.80
N ALA A 508 11.31 12.75 -3.47
CA ALA A 508 9.89 12.45 -3.34
C ALA A 508 9.59 11.21 -4.19
N GLY A 509 9.91 10.03 -3.62
CA GLY A 509 9.74 8.73 -4.25
C GLY A 509 8.32 8.18 -4.16
N HIS A 510 8.07 7.00 -4.74
CA HIS A 510 6.80 6.28 -4.60
C HIS A 510 6.34 6.22 -3.13
N SER A 511 5.06 6.56 -2.90
CA SER A 511 4.44 6.63 -1.57
C SER A 511 4.98 7.72 -0.63
N ALA A 512 5.80 8.67 -1.10
CA ALA A 512 6.31 9.78 -0.29
C ALA A 512 5.19 10.53 0.44
N GLU A 513 4.05 10.74 -0.22
CA GLU A 513 2.90 11.37 0.41
C GLU A 513 2.36 10.54 1.56
N ASN A 514 2.24 9.21 1.44
CA ASN A 514 1.74 8.40 2.54
C ASN A 514 2.65 8.49 3.76
N TYR A 515 3.97 8.47 3.58
CA TYR A 515 4.89 8.65 4.70
C TYR A 515 4.66 9.99 5.41
N ILE A 516 4.45 11.07 4.66
CA ILE A 516 4.13 12.38 5.26
C ILE A 516 2.73 12.40 5.92
N LEU A 517 1.73 11.80 5.30
CA LEU A 517 0.35 11.84 5.77
C LEU A 517 0.10 10.94 6.99
N PHE A 518 0.93 9.92 7.19
CA PHE A 518 0.86 9.01 8.33
C PHE A 518 2.05 9.20 9.28
N GLU A 519 2.40 10.46 9.55
CA GLU A 519 3.36 10.88 10.60
C GLU A 519 4.79 10.29 10.45
N GLY A 520 5.19 9.88 9.24
CA GLY A 520 6.51 9.29 8.97
C GLY A 520 6.58 7.79 9.24
N THR A 521 5.43 7.13 9.30
CA THR A 521 5.29 5.69 9.51
C THR A 521 5.73 4.90 8.29
N ARG A 522 6.72 4.01 8.45
CA ARG A 522 7.24 3.10 7.43
C ARG A 522 6.98 1.65 7.78
N THR A 523 6.75 0.82 6.78
CA THR A 523 6.51 -0.62 6.95
C THR A 523 7.71 -1.47 6.59
N GLY A 524 8.05 -2.43 7.44
CA GLY A 524 8.88 -3.56 7.11
C GLY A 524 8.08 -4.74 6.53
N SER A 525 8.78 -5.69 5.92
CA SER A 525 8.23 -6.89 5.25
C SER A 525 7.47 -7.84 6.16
N ASN A 526 7.84 -7.93 7.43
CA ASN A 526 7.19 -8.79 8.43
C ASN A 526 5.98 -8.12 9.11
N GLY A 527 5.48 -7.01 8.56
CA GLY A 527 4.44 -6.20 9.19
C GLY A 527 4.95 -5.33 10.36
N SER A 528 6.27 -5.25 10.56
CA SER A 528 6.87 -4.27 11.47
C SER A 528 6.68 -2.85 10.94
N VAL A 529 6.76 -1.91 11.87
CA VAL A 529 6.58 -0.49 11.57
C VAL A 529 7.73 0.27 12.21
N THR A 530 8.39 1.14 11.45
CA THR A 530 9.36 2.10 11.95
C THR A 530 8.81 3.51 11.80
N PHE A 531 9.23 4.42 12.67
CA PHE A 531 8.73 5.78 12.72
C PHE A 531 9.86 6.77 12.53
N ASN A 532 9.71 7.69 11.59
CA ASN A 532 10.66 8.76 11.35
C ASN A 532 9.92 10.09 11.51
N PRO A 533 10.15 10.84 12.61
CA PRO A 533 9.33 12.00 12.94
C PRO A 533 9.35 13.04 11.82
N LEU A 534 8.19 13.63 11.57
CA LEU A 534 8.07 14.75 10.64
C LEU A 534 8.80 15.99 11.19
N THR A 535 9.44 16.74 10.30
CA THR A 535 9.85 18.12 10.62
C THR A 535 8.61 19.02 10.77
N PRO A 536 8.70 20.16 11.47
CA PRO A 536 7.56 21.09 11.58
C PRO A 536 6.97 21.52 10.22
N PRO A 537 7.78 21.85 9.18
CA PRO A 537 7.24 22.13 7.84
C PRO A 537 6.52 20.95 7.19
N GLN A 538 7.04 19.72 7.36
CA GLN A 538 6.37 18.51 6.87
C GLN A 538 5.05 18.23 7.59
N ARG A 539 4.97 18.56 8.88
CA ARG A 539 3.71 18.45 9.63
C ARG A 539 2.66 19.44 9.10
N VAL A 540 3.05 20.67 8.80
CA VAL A 540 2.15 21.65 8.15
C VAL A 540 1.67 21.14 6.79
N LEU A 541 2.56 20.56 5.98
CA LEU A 541 2.17 19.93 4.71
C LEU A 541 1.18 18.76 4.91
N SER A 542 1.44 17.92 5.90
CA SER A 542 0.56 16.79 6.25
C SER A 542 -0.85 17.27 6.61
N ASP A 543 -0.94 18.28 7.48
CA ASP A 543 -2.21 18.93 7.87
C ASP A 543 -2.94 19.56 6.68
N GLU A 544 -2.22 20.21 5.77
CA GLU A 544 -2.78 20.80 4.55
C GLU A 544 -3.38 19.75 3.62
N VAL A 545 -2.64 18.69 3.29
CA VAL A 545 -3.09 17.66 2.33
C VAL A 545 -4.27 16.86 2.89
N ILE A 546 -4.24 16.51 4.19
CA ILE A 546 -5.36 15.81 4.84
C ILE A 546 -6.60 16.67 4.82
N SER A 547 -6.47 17.97 5.08
CA SER A 547 -7.61 18.90 5.00
C SER A 547 -8.22 18.91 3.59
N TYR A 548 -7.40 18.94 2.54
CA TYR A 548 -7.89 18.83 1.15
C TYR A 548 -8.63 17.52 0.88
N PHE A 549 -8.07 16.38 1.31
CA PHE A 549 -8.67 15.07 1.05
C PHE A 549 -9.98 14.89 1.82
N VAL A 550 -10.03 15.31 3.09
CA VAL A 550 -11.25 15.22 3.91
C VAL A 550 -12.33 16.20 3.41
N ASN A 551 -11.97 17.43 3.02
CA ASN A 551 -12.91 18.37 2.40
C ASN A 551 -13.51 17.82 1.12
N PHE A 552 -12.68 17.19 0.28
CA PHE A 552 -13.12 16.53 -0.93
C PHE A 552 -14.04 15.34 -0.65
N ALA A 553 -13.70 14.49 0.33
CA ALA A 553 -14.58 13.40 0.74
C ALA A 553 -15.94 13.91 1.24
N ALA A 554 -15.93 15.02 1.98
CA ALA A 554 -17.14 15.63 2.52
C ALA A 554 -18.02 16.29 1.45
N THR A 555 -17.43 17.01 0.49
CA THR A 555 -18.17 17.96 -0.37
C THR A 555 -18.00 17.75 -1.87
N GLY A 556 -17.02 16.97 -2.30
CA GLY A 556 -16.59 16.87 -3.70
C GLY A 556 -15.69 18.02 -4.17
N ASN A 557 -15.36 18.97 -3.30
CA ASN A 557 -14.46 20.07 -3.60
C ASN A 557 -13.36 20.17 -2.51
N PRO A 558 -12.07 20.02 -2.87
CA PRO A 558 -10.99 20.11 -1.89
C PRO A 558 -10.92 21.50 -1.22
N ASN A 559 -11.41 22.55 -1.88
CA ASN A 559 -11.35 23.93 -1.40
C ASN A 559 -12.50 24.33 -0.44
N ALA A 560 -13.36 23.41 -0.02
CA ALA A 560 -14.56 23.76 0.74
C ALA A 560 -14.21 24.47 2.07
N PRO A 561 -14.87 25.60 2.41
CA PRO A 561 -14.56 26.41 3.57
C PRO A 561 -15.18 25.82 4.84
N HIS A 562 -14.64 24.70 5.32
CA HIS A 562 -14.89 24.26 6.70
C HIS A 562 -13.61 24.43 7.52
N SER A 563 -13.53 25.60 8.17
CA SER A 563 -12.62 25.98 9.25
C SER A 563 -11.16 25.57 9.07
N VAL A 564 -10.42 26.33 8.26
CA VAL A 564 -8.98 26.57 8.46
C VAL A 564 -8.79 27.76 9.42
N THR A 565 -9.70 27.93 10.37
CA THR A 565 -9.58 28.92 11.44
C THR A 565 -9.43 28.16 12.75
N ASN A 566 -8.19 27.81 13.09
CA ASN A 566 -7.56 28.12 14.39
C ASN A 566 -6.39 27.20 14.81
N ASN A 567 -6.07 26.11 14.10
CA ASN A 567 -4.93 25.26 14.53
C ASN A 567 -3.70 25.31 13.64
N ALA A 568 -3.80 25.66 12.35
CA ALA A 568 -2.59 25.93 11.56
C ALA A 568 -1.81 27.11 12.17
N GLN A 569 -2.48 28.19 12.56
CA GLN A 569 -1.83 29.33 13.24
C GLN A 569 -1.17 28.96 14.59
N ALA A 570 -1.63 27.91 15.28
CA ALA A 570 -1.01 27.47 16.53
C ALA A 570 0.28 26.66 16.30
N THR A 571 0.37 25.89 15.21
CA THR A 571 1.61 25.17 14.82
C THR A 571 2.62 26.06 14.09
N LEU A 572 2.18 27.20 13.52
CA LEU A 572 3.05 28.16 12.83
C LEU A 572 3.89 29.04 13.78
N ALA A 573 3.64 28.99 15.10
CA ALA A 573 4.37 29.80 16.09
C ALA A 573 5.83 29.36 16.33
N HIS A 574 6.32 28.30 15.68
CA HIS A 574 7.66 27.74 15.87
C HIS A 574 8.52 27.65 14.60
N ALA A 575 8.04 28.18 13.48
CA ALA A 575 8.82 28.30 12.25
C ALA A 575 8.83 29.78 11.82
N PRO A 576 9.99 30.48 11.86
CA PRO A 576 10.09 31.91 11.57
C PRO A 576 9.51 32.34 10.21
N ASP A 577 9.43 31.40 9.25
CA ASP A 577 8.96 31.63 7.88
C ASP A 577 7.49 31.19 7.63
N ALA A 578 6.78 30.75 8.67
CA ALA A 578 5.50 30.08 8.52
C ALA A 578 4.29 31.04 8.57
N HIS A 579 4.51 32.29 8.97
CA HIS A 579 3.45 33.31 9.10
C HIS A 579 2.83 33.77 7.77
N GLU A 580 3.34 33.35 6.61
CA GLU A 580 2.81 33.70 5.27
C GLU A 580 2.22 32.52 4.49
N HIS A 581 2.19 31.29 5.04
CA HIS A 581 1.68 30.14 4.27
C HIS A 581 0.15 30.12 4.23
N THR A 582 -0.40 30.49 3.08
CA THR A 582 -1.82 30.29 2.75
C THR A 582 -1.92 29.15 1.73
N SER A 583 -2.72 28.14 2.05
CA SER A 583 -2.94 27.01 1.15
C SER A 583 -3.57 27.50 -0.18
N PRO A 584 -2.96 27.20 -1.34
CA PRO A 584 -3.40 27.74 -2.62
C PRO A 584 -4.70 27.05 -3.06
N ARG A 585 -5.66 27.81 -3.57
CA ARG A 585 -6.88 27.22 -4.13
C ARG A 585 -6.54 26.22 -5.23
N TRP A 586 -6.94 24.96 -5.04
CA TRP A 586 -6.69 23.86 -5.95
C TRP A 586 -7.65 23.94 -7.16
N PRO A 587 -7.16 24.22 -8.37
CA PRO A 587 -7.99 24.24 -9.57
C PRO A 587 -8.30 22.82 -10.07
N THR A 588 -9.39 22.69 -10.83
CA THR A 588 -9.70 21.44 -11.54
C THR A 588 -8.76 21.26 -12.73
N TYR A 589 -8.48 20.02 -13.13
CA TYR A 589 -7.65 19.66 -14.28
C TYR A 589 -8.04 20.40 -15.58
N LYS A 590 -9.32 20.69 -15.78
CA LYS A 590 -9.83 21.47 -16.94
C LYS A 590 -9.12 22.82 -17.15
N THR A 591 -8.56 23.43 -16.10
CA THR A 591 -7.85 24.71 -16.23
C THR A 591 -6.43 24.58 -16.76
N GLY A 592 -5.94 23.36 -17.03
CA GLY A 592 -4.55 23.12 -17.45
C GLY A 592 -3.53 23.27 -16.31
N LYS A 593 -3.97 23.20 -15.05
CA LYS A 593 -3.12 23.43 -13.86
C LYS A 593 -3.25 22.29 -12.84
N ARG A 594 -2.23 22.11 -12.01
CA ARG A 594 -2.25 21.23 -10.84
C ARG A 594 -1.63 21.90 -9.61
N ILE A 595 -1.95 21.38 -8.41
CA ILE A 595 -1.24 21.77 -7.19
C ILE A 595 0.05 20.95 -7.06
N VAL A 596 1.12 21.58 -6.60
CA VAL A 596 2.33 20.92 -6.15
C VAL A 596 2.35 20.98 -4.63
N PHE A 597 2.36 19.82 -3.99
CA PHE A 597 2.46 19.70 -2.54
C PHE A 597 3.93 19.67 -2.12
N ARG A 598 4.32 20.61 -1.25
CA ARG A 598 5.69 20.75 -0.76
C ARG A 598 5.70 21.46 0.59
N ALA A 599 6.55 21.01 1.50
CA ALA A 599 6.70 21.68 2.79
C ALA A 599 7.35 23.07 2.59
N PRO A 600 7.08 24.06 3.46
CA PRO A 600 7.81 25.33 3.45
C PRO A 600 9.33 25.13 3.46
N GLY A 601 10.03 25.58 2.42
CA GLY A 601 11.47 25.39 2.26
C GLY A 601 11.92 23.95 1.94
N GLY A 602 10.98 23.00 1.80
CA GLY A 602 11.21 21.60 1.44
C GLY A 602 11.46 21.41 -0.05
N GLY A 603 11.08 20.27 -0.60
CA GLY A 603 11.18 20.00 -2.05
C GLY A 603 12.33 19.10 -2.50
N THR A 604 12.29 18.75 -3.78
CA THR A 604 13.35 18.01 -4.46
C THR A 604 14.02 18.86 -5.56
N GLY A 605 15.21 18.42 -6.02
CA GLY A 605 15.89 19.05 -7.15
C GLY A 605 16.06 20.56 -7.01
N ALA A 606 15.65 21.29 -8.05
CA ALA A 606 15.72 22.76 -8.09
C ALA A 606 14.78 23.46 -7.08
N ASN A 607 13.78 22.76 -6.55
CA ASN A 607 12.85 23.31 -5.57
C ASN A 607 13.37 23.18 -4.13
N ARG A 608 14.41 22.39 -3.89
CA ARG A 608 14.91 22.14 -2.54
C ARG A 608 15.49 23.42 -1.93
N GLY A 609 15.00 23.82 -0.75
CA GLY A 609 15.46 25.02 -0.05
C GLY A 609 14.95 26.33 -0.64
N VAL A 610 14.14 26.29 -1.69
CA VAL A 610 13.49 27.48 -2.26
C VAL A 610 12.37 27.94 -1.31
N PRO A 611 12.31 29.23 -0.93
CA PRO A 611 11.24 29.76 -0.07
C PRO A 611 9.82 29.43 -0.56
N GLY A 612 8.85 29.40 0.36
CA GLY A 612 7.46 29.02 0.08
C GLY A 612 7.19 27.53 0.22
N GLY A 613 5.92 27.11 0.09
CA GLY A 613 5.47 25.72 0.21
C GLY A 613 4.67 25.28 -1.01
N SER A 614 3.51 24.65 -0.77
CA SER A 614 2.56 24.25 -1.81
C SER A 614 2.17 25.41 -2.73
N HIS A 615 2.10 25.16 -4.04
CA HIS A 615 1.83 26.18 -5.07
C HIS A 615 1.12 25.58 -6.29
N ILE A 616 0.64 26.42 -7.20
CA ILE A 616 0.00 25.99 -8.46
C ILE A 616 1.02 26.03 -9.60
N GLU A 617 1.06 24.97 -10.41
CA GLU A 617 1.83 24.92 -11.65
C GLU A 617 0.93 24.64 -12.86
N GLU A 618 1.38 25.06 -14.04
CA GLU A 618 0.80 24.61 -15.31
C GLU A 618 1.18 23.14 -15.56
N LEU A 619 0.30 22.41 -16.24
CA LEU A 619 0.61 21.06 -16.69
C LEU A 619 1.72 21.11 -17.76
N ASP A 620 2.73 20.27 -17.63
CA ASP A 620 3.86 20.22 -18.57
C ASP A 620 3.39 19.67 -19.93
N GLU A 621 3.48 20.48 -20.98
CA GLU A 621 3.06 20.09 -22.34
C GLU A 621 3.86 18.89 -22.86
N GLY A 622 5.13 18.78 -22.47
CA GLY A 622 5.99 17.64 -22.80
C GLY A 622 5.51 16.34 -22.18
N GLU A 623 5.23 16.35 -20.87
CA GLU A 623 4.63 15.25 -20.10
C GLU A 623 3.29 14.84 -20.72
N MET A 624 2.42 15.81 -21.03
CA MET A 624 1.13 15.55 -21.67
C MET A 624 1.29 14.86 -23.03
N ALA A 625 2.23 15.31 -23.86
CA ALA A 625 2.50 14.71 -25.16
C ALA A 625 3.03 13.27 -25.05
N ARG A 626 3.96 13.02 -24.10
CA ARG A 626 4.49 11.67 -23.84
C ARG A 626 3.42 10.74 -23.25
N CYS A 627 2.55 11.25 -22.37
CA CYS A 627 1.42 10.47 -21.86
C CYS A 627 0.44 10.11 -22.96
N LYS A 628 0.14 11.02 -23.90
CA LYS A 628 -0.67 10.70 -25.08
C LYS A 628 -0.05 9.60 -25.95
N LEU A 629 1.29 9.57 -26.06
CA LEU A 629 1.98 8.48 -26.75
C LEU A 629 1.81 7.15 -26.01
N TRP A 630 1.96 7.11 -24.68
CA TRP A 630 1.68 5.90 -23.89
C TRP A 630 0.23 5.43 -24.05
N GLU A 631 -0.76 6.34 -23.98
CA GLU A 631 -2.17 5.99 -24.21
C GLU A 631 -2.41 5.41 -25.60
N SER A 632 -1.71 5.90 -26.63
CA SER A 632 -1.81 5.35 -27.99
C SER A 632 -1.32 3.90 -28.10
N LEU A 633 -0.57 3.44 -27.08
CA LEU A 633 -0.04 2.08 -26.97
C LEU A 633 -0.83 1.23 -25.96
N MET A 634 -2.00 1.67 -25.47
CA MET A 634 -2.77 0.99 -24.41
C MET A 634 -2.98 -0.51 -24.65
N ASP A 635 -3.16 -0.94 -25.91
CA ASP A 635 -3.32 -2.36 -26.26
C ASP A 635 -2.01 -3.15 -26.09
N ALA A 636 -0.88 -2.53 -26.41
CA ALA A 636 0.45 -3.13 -26.31
C ALA A 636 0.99 -3.13 -24.86
N ILE A 637 0.57 -2.16 -24.04
CA ILE A 637 0.91 -2.12 -22.61
C ILE A 637 -0.16 -2.78 -21.73
N ARG A 638 -1.36 -3.06 -22.28
CA ARG A 638 -2.49 -3.74 -21.63
C ARG A 638 -3.04 -3.05 -20.38
N VAL A 639 -3.12 -1.72 -20.36
CA VAL A 639 -3.54 -0.94 -19.17
C VAL A 639 -4.90 -0.31 -19.33
#